data_AF-A0AAJ2JVE5-F1
#
_entry.id   AF-A0AAJ2JVE5-F1
#
_cell.length_a   1.000
_cell.length_b   1.000
_cell.length_c   1.000
_cell.angle_alpha   90.00
_cell.angle_beta   90.00
_cell.angle_gamma   90.00
#
_symmetry.space_group_name_H-M   'P 1'
#
loop_
_entity.id
_entity.type
_entity.pdbx_description
1 polymer ?
#
loop_
_entity_poly.entity_id
_entity_poly.type
_entity_poly.pdbx_seq_one_letter_code
_entity_poly.pdbx_strand_id
1 'polypeptide(L)'
;MTSNRSSRIQQQMYTRERRGIFRFNEGFDTIAVSGGLDTGFIKKVLHPFCVYDAPAELAARGEKDEARYPQALHLFHAEMGQLVLGRSIYQAADFTGLRSAFFTHNYIMPADQVAEAVKDYPSLLNADFGGSYDIEQGTELPELERIPAAAEARRSASPTSLLASLGIDEKMFKKLLFAVISSVVTRRKVFVALDVAVEELSETALQLVGVLYGSLPYAYRRAFGFLTFSKEPQSRKGIHLTFVEQGSLRPNDRSIDKDYTFDLASKRVTNVDIDLGKQPYLSFAWSNLDQPGRAEAFYVFHEQMLEGMDSQRHTAIASCHELAVLYQIEEGSDSMYMQNRVGALRSMLDYLAPEGAVQSKRRLAELFRGGFQREYELVKQGEMPDPAIVKCFMEFEALAGAALGSDLLGYLIRSLYEANQAKSRERTEAYYALIEGSDSVSKPFFDTLLRGGKTVELFFPYMRQKFQEIVRAEELVKLAHHWSSQHPVLLCKAEFTELAAGQLAEKLRHDAEPVSAVNAVLDTVDRLLAEKGRIADEDMLLLMEQLSYAANVFLLKELNLEETRQEAFLQIGFLAHPGEVREWVARYSPQVQSTANVMLAAYRWFRDAEPDESIFGGLSPAELDRLQQLGRRWLQKDLEPSRFRRLVLAFYRDADTGLIEYGALLHYLHLHAPNRETVYLFMNWSEKQRLFSRERKLEPGYVAAVVAYFKKYDQDAFKNRTNRKLYFEQAGAPLQAAYVKARSELSPPIVRWLRRNRKAMVWFATAILVIGGIGGGLAASGVFDSGKPAVADITASNPAPSPQERANKIEPQVYARQVEDFVDGEWKPTTELIFEFGTEAECSAFQAGTITLKLEGGTEQTYKDRPVQHPCSSGAASSSTSGGQQDQNGGGSGQPAGGADGSTGGTSAEPTQQRSYQAIVSLGKMIDIGKISGVLVNQKIVEYIEK
;
A
#
# COMPACT_ATOMS: atom_id res chain seq x y z
N MET A 1 -54.26 33.03 -15.60
CA MET A 1 -54.56 31.77 -14.90
C MET A 1 -54.77 30.69 -15.94
N THR A 2 -53.77 29.83 -16.15
CA THR A 2 -53.82 28.66 -17.05
C THR A 2 -53.41 27.47 -16.21
N SER A 3 -54.39 26.73 -15.73
CA SER A 3 -54.20 25.66 -14.73
C SER A 3 -53.52 24.43 -15.31
N ASN A 4 -52.82 23.68 -14.45
CA ASN A 4 -52.30 22.34 -14.72
C ASN A 4 -53.35 21.47 -15.45
N ARG A 5 -52.95 20.89 -16.59
CA ARG A 5 -53.69 19.81 -17.28
C ARG A 5 -52.98 18.45 -17.21
N SER A 6 -51.80 18.36 -16.59
CA SER A 6 -50.95 17.15 -16.61
C SER A 6 -51.03 16.29 -15.34
N SER A 7 -52.10 16.39 -14.57
CA SER A 7 -52.25 15.75 -13.25
C SER A 7 -53.56 14.96 -13.11
N ARG A 8 -54.11 14.45 -14.21
CA ARG A 8 -55.31 13.60 -14.22
C ARG A 8 -55.02 12.28 -14.91
N ILE A 9 -55.61 11.21 -14.40
CA ILE A 9 -55.56 9.87 -14.97
C ILE A 9 -56.38 9.86 -16.25
N GLN A 10 -55.76 9.39 -17.33
CA GLN A 10 -56.35 9.36 -18.66
C GLN A 10 -56.88 7.96 -18.99
N GLN A 11 -57.82 7.88 -19.94
CA GLN A 11 -58.46 6.63 -20.36
C GLN A 11 -58.34 6.39 -21.87
N GLN A 12 -58.27 5.13 -22.28
CA GLN A 12 -58.33 4.70 -23.68
C GLN A 12 -59.12 3.39 -23.82
N MET A 13 -60.07 3.35 -24.75
CA MET A 13 -60.84 2.15 -25.12
C MET A 13 -60.54 1.73 -26.56
N TYR A 14 -60.34 0.42 -26.77
CA TYR A 14 -59.92 -0.16 -28.05
C TYR A 14 -60.67 -1.47 -28.32
N THR A 15 -61.21 -1.62 -29.51
CA THR A 15 -61.87 -2.85 -30.00
C THR A 15 -61.98 -2.81 -31.52
N ARG A 16 -62.60 -3.84 -32.12
CA ARG A 16 -62.98 -3.89 -33.53
C ARG A 16 -64.34 -3.24 -33.72
N GLU A 17 -64.39 -2.15 -34.48
CA GLU A 17 -65.61 -1.35 -34.65
C GLU A 17 -65.70 -0.76 -36.07
N ARG A 18 -66.87 -0.21 -36.43
CA ARG A 18 -67.17 0.46 -37.72
C ARG A 18 -66.22 1.62 -38.05
N ARG A 19 -65.76 2.32 -37.02
CA ARG A 19 -64.86 3.49 -37.07
C ARG A 19 -64.07 3.61 -35.77
N GLY A 20 -62.88 4.18 -35.84
CA GLY A 20 -62.07 4.59 -34.70
C GLY A 20 -61.47 5.98 -34.90
N ILE A 21 -60.67 6.42 -33.93
CA ILE A 21 -60.04 7.76 -33.89
C ILE A 21 -58.96 7.91 -34.97
N PHE A 22 -58.32 6.83 -35.40
CA PHE A 22 -57.24 6.85 -36.39
C PHE A 22 -57.63 6.20 -37.73
N ARG A 23 -58.72 5.44 -37.78
CA ARG A 23 -59.23 4.75 -38.97
C ARG A 23 -60.73 4.96 -39.14
N PHE A 24 -61.14 5.52 -40.28
CA PHE A 24 -62.56 5.74 -40.62
C PHE A 24 -63.29 4.50 -41.17
N ASN A 25 -62.58 3.37 -41.33
CA ASN A 25 -63.10 2.12 -41.86
C ASN A 25 -63.09 1.03 -40.78
N GLU A 26 -63.88 -0.03 -40.98
CA GLU A 26 -63.93 -1.23 -40.14
C GLU A 26 -62.52 -1.74 -39.76
N GLY A 27 -62.30 -1.95 -38.47
CA GLY A 27 -61.11 -2.63 -37.97
C GLY A 27 -60.90 -2.44 -36.47
N PHE A 28 -59.82 -3.04 -35.96
CA PHE A 28 -59.33 -2.75 -34.61
C PHE A 28 -58.66 -1.37 -34.58
N ASP A 29 -59.14 -0.50 -33.68
CA ASP A 29 -58.60 0.83 -33.43
C ASP A 29 -59.01 1.36 -32.03
N THR A 30 -58.43 2.47 -31.59
CA THR A 30 -58.96 3.22 -30.44
C THR A 30 -60.30 3.83 -30.83
N ILE A 31 -61.34 3.57 -30.04
CA ILE A 31 -62.71 4.06 -30.29
C ILE A 31 -63.08 5.26 -29.41
N ALA A 32 -62.52 5.35 -28.21
CA ALA A 32 -62.71 6.49 -27.30
C ALA A 32 -61.44 6.75 -26.47
N VAL A 33 -61.15 8.01 -26.16
CA VAL A 33 -59.93 8.41 -25.45
C VAL A 33 -60.10 9.71 -24.66
N SER A 34 -59.36 9.89 -23.57
CA SER A 34 -59.30 11.18 -22.86
C SER A 34 -58.48 12.21 -23.64
N GLY A 35 -58.92 13.48 -23.60
CA GLY A 35 -58.35 14.56 -24.39
C GLY A 35 -56.88 14.93 -24.06
N GLY A 36 -56.35 14.50 -22.92
CA GLY A 36 -54.96 14.71 -22.52
C GLY A 36 -53.95 13.69 -23.09
N LEU A 37 -54.38 12.64 -23.80
CA LEU A 37 -53.48 11.61 -24.35
C LEU A 37 -52.91 11.97 -25.72
N ASP A 38 -51.59 11.93 -25.84
CA ASP A 38 -50.90 12.07 -27.13
C ASP A 38 -51.17 10.89 -28.08
N THR A 39 -51.43 11.22 -29.35
CA THR A 39 -51.67 10.25 -30.43
C THR A 39 -50.47 9.36 -30.73
N GLY A 40 -49.25 9.87 -30.53
CA GLY A 40 -48.00 9.10 -30.66
C GLY A 40 -47.86 8.08 -29.54
N PHE A 41 -48.14 8.47 -28.29
CA PHE A 41 -48.19 7.59 -27.13
C PHE A 41 -49.20 6.45 -27.32
N ILE A 42 -50.43 6.76 -27.75
CA ILE A 42 -51.46 5.73 -27.99
C ILE A 42 -50.97 4.69 -29.02
N LYS A 43 -50.47 5.14 -30.17
CA LYS A 43 -50.04 4.23 -31.26
C LYS A 43 -48.75 3.46 -30.98
N LYS A 44 -47.80 4.05 -30.26
CA LYS A 44 -46.47 3.44 -30.01
C LYS A 44 -46.38 2.69 -28.69
N VAL A 45 -47.16 3.09 -27.68
CA VAL A 45 -47.09 2.56 -26.31
C VAL A 45 -48.31 1.74 -25.95
N LEU A 46 -49.54 2.18 -26.26
CA LEU A 46 -50.77 1.47 -25.84
C LEU A 46 -51.21 0.38 -26.81
N HIS A 47 -51.24 0.67 -28.12
CA HIS A 47 -51.65 -0.28 -29.16
C HIS A 47 -50.92 -1.65 -29.10
N PRO A 48 -49.60 -1.75 -28.81
CA PRO A 48 -48.92 -3.04 -28.65
C PRO A 48 -49.44 -3.94 -27.51
N PHE A 49 -50.18 -3.39 -26.54
CA PHE A 49 -50.82 -4.15 -25.45
C PHE A 49 -52.32 -4.36 -25.65
N CYS A 50 -52.92 -3.66 -26.62
CA CYS A 50 -54.29 -3.86 -27.05
C CYS A 50 -54.41 -5.12 -27.93
N VAL A 51 -54.12 -6.28 -27.35
CA VAL A 51 -54.11 -7.60 -27.99
C VAL A 51 -54.68 -8.63 -27.03
N TYR A 52 -55.48 -9.57 -27.55
CA TYR A 52 -55.97 -10.73 -26.81
C TYR A 52 -56.02 -11.96 -27.71
N ASP A 53 -55.31 -13.02 -27.33
CA ASP A 53 -55.33 -14.32 -28.01
C ASP A 53 -56.11 -15.33 -27.15
N ALA A 54 -57.21 -15.86 -27.68
CA ALA A 54 -58.04 -16.84 -26.97
C ALA A 54 -57.24 -18.12 -26.62
N PRO A 55 -57.42 -18.69 -25.40
CA PRO A 55 -56.76 -19.94 -25.01
C PRO A 55 -57.02 -21.06 -26.02
N ALA A 56 -56.02 -21.92 -26.23
CA ALA A 56 -56.13 -23.07 -27.11
C ALA A 56 -57.23 -24.03 -26.65
N GLU A 57 -57.37 -24.29 -25.35
CA GLU A 57 -58.39 -25.19 -24.81
C GLU A 57 -59.82 -24.66 -25.08
N LEU A 58 -60.07 -23.38 -24.75
CA LEU A 58 -61.38 -22.74 -24.93
C LEU A 58 -61.78 -22.63 -26.40
N ALA A 59 -60.82 -22.29 -27.27
CA ALA A 59 -61.04 -22.25 -28.71
C ALA A 59 -61.30 -23.64 -29.30
N ALA A 60 -60.58 -24.68 -28.85
CA ALA A 60 -60.74 -26.05 -29.33
C ALA A 60 -62.12 -26.65 -28.97
N ARG A 61 -62.68 -26.31 -27.81
CA ARG A 61 -64.04 -26.74 -27.42
C ARG A 61 -65.16 -25.86 -28.00
N GLY A 62 -64.83 -24.78 -28.70
CA GLY A 62 -65.80 -23.87 -29.31
C GLY A 62 -66.62 -23.08 -28.29
N GLU A 63 -66.01 -22.68 -27.17
CA GLU A 63 -66.67 -21.95 -26.09
C GLU A 63 -67.24 -20.61 -26.56
N LYS A 64 -68.47 -20.29 -26.16
CA LYS A 64 -69.18 -19.05 -26.52
C LYS A 64 -69.52 -18.16 -25.34
N ASP A 65 -69.46 -18.67 -24.12
CA ASP A 65 -69.63 -17.86 -22.92
C ASP A 65 -68.39 -16.99 -22.70
N GLU A 66 -68.52 -15.68 -22.94
CA GLU A 66 -67.45 -14.70 -22.77
C GLU A 66 -66.90 -14.68 -21.33
N ALA A 67 -67.74 -14.96 -20.33
CA ALA A 67 -67.34 -14.94 -18.92
C ALA A 67 -66.37 -16.06 -18.55
N ARG A 68 -66.27 -17.13 -19.37
CA ARG A 68 -65.33 -18.23 -19.19
C ARG A 68 -63.94 -17.94 -19.76
N TYR A 69 -63.77 -16.86 -20.51
CA TYR A 69 -62.46 -16.50 -21.08
C TYR A 69 -61.61 -15.69 -20.07
N PRO A 70 -60.35 -16.09 -19.80
CA PRO A 70 -59.50 -15.44 -18.80
C PRO A 70 -59.21 -13.97 -19.14
N GLN A 71 -59.57 -13.04 -18.25
CA GLN A 71 -59.34 -11.60 -18.46
C GLN A 71 -57.84 -11.26 -18.43
N ALA A 72 -57.29 -10.62 -19.47
CA ALA A 72 -55.89 -10.23 -19.52
C ALA A 72 -55.68 -8.84 -18.91
N LEU A 73 -55.54 -8.80 -17.58
CA LEU A 73 -55.08 -7.60 -16.86
C LEU A 73 -53.57 -7.45 -17.06
N HIS A 74 -53.12 -6.24 -17.40
CA HIS A 74 -51.73 -5.89 -17.57
C HIS A 74 -51.39 -4.59 -16.85
N LEU A 75 -50.19 -4.53 -16.26
CA LEU A 75 -49.60 -3.33 -15.70
C LEU A 75 -48.18 -3.19 -16.22
N PHE A 76 -47.82 -2.02 -16.74
CA PHE A 76 -46.43 -1.69 -17.07
C PHE A 76 -46.12 -0.21 -16.85
N HIS A 77 -44.84 0.10 -16.70
CA HIS A 77 -44.34 1.46 -16.61
C HIS A 77 -43.78 1.90 -17.97
N ALA A 78 -44.21 3.06 -18.45
CA ALA A 78 -43.72 3.67 -19.69
C ALA A 78 -42.40 4.43 -19.47
N GLU A 79 -41.68 4.74 -20.56
CA GLU A 79 -40.34 5.36 -20.48
C GLU A 79 -40.33 6.74 -19.81
N MET A 80 -41.44 7.48 -19.87
CA MET A 80 -41.59 8.79 -19.23
C MET A 80 -42.21 8.69 -17.82
N GLY A 81 -42.19 7.49 -17.21
CA GLY A 81 -42.60 7.25 -15.83
C GLY A 81 -44.10 7.05 -15.59
N GLN A 82 -44.96 7.14 -16.62
CA GLN A 82 -46.40 6.84 -16.45
C GLN A 82 -46.61 5.36 -16.14
N LEU A 83 -47.56 5.06 -15.27
CA LEU A 83 -48.08 3.70 -15.06
C LEU A 83 -49.27 3.49 -16.00
N VAL A 84 -49.23 2.43 -16.80
CA VAL A 84 -50.36 1.98 -17.63
C VAL A 84 -50.92 0.72 -16.98
N LEU A 85 -52.20 0.76 -16.64
CA LEU A 85 -52.97 -0.35 -16.10
C LEU A 85 -54.14 -0.63 -17.05
N GLY A 86 -54.22 -1.82 -17.62
CA GLY A 86 -55.16 -2.12 -18.68
C GLY A 86 -55.74 -3.53 -18.60
N ARG A 87 -56.95 -3.71 -19.13
CA ARG A 87 -57.64 -4.99 -19.17
C ARG A 87 -58.14 -5.30 -20.57
N SER A 88 -57.73 -6.43 -21.12
CA SER A 88 -58.27 -6.98 -22.37
C SER A 88 -59.18 -8.18 -22.07
N ILE A 89 -60.37 -8.21 -22.66
CA ILE A 89 -61.35 -9.30 -22.52
C ILE A 89 -61.78 -9.83 -23.88
N TYR A 90 -62.10 -11.12 -23.97
CA TYR A 90 -62.65 -11.75 -25.16
C TYR A 90 -64.06 -11.21 -25.46
N GLN A 91 -64.41 -11.12 -26.75
CA GLN A 91 -65.77 -10.91 -27.23
C GLN A 91 -66.11 -12.01 -28.24
N ALA A 92 -67.21 -12.73 -28.02
CA ALA A 92 -67.69 -13.80 -28.89
C ALA A 92 -68.16 -13.25 -30.24
N ALA A 93 -68.59 -11.98 -30.28
CA ALA A 93 -68.98 -11.28 -31.49
C ALA A 93 -68.54 -9.80 -31.48
N ASP A 94 -68.06 -9.33 -32.64
CA ASP A 94 -67.86 -7.91 -32.95
C ASP A 94 -69.18 -7.21 -33.30
N PHE A 95 -69.11 -5.91 -33.65
CA PHE A 95 -70.26 -5.10 -34.08
C PHE A 95 -71.07 -5.66 -35.26
N THR A 96 -70.56 -6.66 -35.99
CA THR A 96 -71.28 -7.33 -37.09
C THR A 96 -72.07 -8.55 -36.64
N GLY A 97 -71.76 -9.10 -35.46
CA GLY A 97 -72.31 -10.38 -34.99
C GLY A 97 -71.63 -11.63 -35.57
N LEU A 98 -70.64 -11.49 -36.46
CA LEU A 98 -70.14 -12.59 -37.31
C LEU A 98 -68.75 -13.11 -36.93
N ARG A 99 -67.97 -12.39 -36.12
CA ARG A 99 -66.57 -12.71 -35.80
C ARG A 99 -66.28 -12.40 -34.35
N SER A 100 -65.49 -13.24 -33.68
CA SER A 100 -64.96 -12.92 -32.36
C SER A 100 -63.99 -11.73 -32.42
N ALA A 101 -63.96 -10.95 -31.34
CA ALA A 101 -63.06 -9.81 -31.16
C ALA A 101 -62.54 -9.78 -29.71
N PHE A 102 -62.03 -8.63 -29.29
CA PHE A 102 -61.68 -8.36 -27.90
C PHE A 102 -61.86 -6.87 -27.61
N PHE A 103 -62.16 -6.55 -26.37
CA PHE A 103 -62.26 -5.18 -25.86
C PHE A 103 -61.11 -4.91 -24.90
N THR A 104 -60.42 -3.79 -25.06
CA THR A 104 -59.35 -3.33 -24.16
C THR A 104 -59.73 -1.99 -23.54
N HIS A 105 -59.60 -1.86 -22.22
CA HIS A 105 -59.68 -0.60 -21.50
C HIS A 105 -58.39 -0.33 -20.73
N ASN A 106 -57.78 0.83 -20.96
CA ASN A 106 -56.51 1.23 -20.35
C ASN A 106 -56.66 2.54 -19.56
N TYR A 107 -56.15 2.53 -18.32
CA TYR A 107 -55.88 3.70 -17.49
C TYR A 107 -54.41 4.10 -17.60
N ILE A 108 -54.14 5.39 -17.77
CA ILE A 108 -52.79 5.95 -17.85
C ILE A 108 -52.63 6.96 -16.71
N MET A 109 -51.83 6.60 -15.72
CA MET A 109 -51.56 7.40 -14.53
C MET A 109 -50.30 8.26 -14.72
N PRO A 110 -50.37 9.58 -14.50
CA PRO A 110 -49.22 10.48 -14.51
C PRO A 110 -48.12 10.08 -13.52
N ALA A 111 -46.85 10.31 -13.88
CA ALA A 111 -45.68 9.84 -13.12
C ALA A 111 -45.61 10.38 -11.68
N ASP A 112 -46.14 11.57 -11.43
CA ASP A 112 -46.25 12.22 -10.13
C ASP A 112 -47.19 11.49 -9.15
N GLN A 113 -48.12 10.68 -9.64
CA GLN A 113 -49.08 9.92 -8.82
C GLN A 113 -48.64 8.48 -8.56
N VAL A 114 -47.75 7.93 -9.41
CA VAL A 114 -47.31 6.53 -9.33
C VAL A 114 -46.68 6.19 -7.99
N ALA A 115 -45.92 7.11 -7.39
CA ALA A 115 -45.17 6.86 -6.16
C ALA A 115 -46.05 6.52 -4.95
N GLU A 116 -47.26 7.10 -4.86
CA GLU A 116 -48.26 6.77 -3.83
C GLU A 116 -49.18 5.63 -4.25
N ALA A 117 -49.58 5.58 -5.53
CA ALA A 117 -50.49 4.54 -6.03
C ALA A 117 -49.94 3.12 -5.85
N VAL A 118 -48.63 2.91 -5.99
CA VAL A 118 -48.01 1.58 -5.76
C VAL A 118 -47.90 1.17 -4.29
N LYS A 119 -48.17 2.08 -3.34
CA LYS A 119 -48.32 1.74 -1.93
C LYS A 119 -49.68 1.09 -1.71
N ASP A 120 -50.75 1.71 -2.22
CA ASP A 120 -52.11 1.13 -2.30
C ASP A 120 -52.28 0.23 -3.55
N TYR A 121 -51.37 -0.74 -3.70
CA TYR A 121 -51.47 -1.73 -4.76
C TYR A 121 -52.78 -2.55 -4.75
N PRO A 122 -53.47 -2.82 -3.61
CA PRO A 122 -54.75 -3.53 -3.65
C PRO A 122 -55.82 -2.78 -4.45
N SER A 123 -55.87 -1.45 -4.38
CA SER A 123 -56.77 -0.63 -5.19
C SER A 123 -56.42 -0.68 -6.68
N LEU A 124 -55.14 -0.74 -7.05
CA LEU A 124 -54.71 -0.92 -8.44
C LEU A 124 -55.10 -2.30 -9.00
N LEU A 125 -54.90 -3.37 -8.22
CA LEU A 125 -55.22 -4.73 -8.66
C LEU A 125 -56.74 -5.00 -8.71
N ASN A 126 -57.54 -4.29 -7.91
CA ASN A 126 -59.01 -4.38 -7.91
C ASN A 126 -59.67 -3.20 -8.67
N ALA A 127 -58.98 -2.64 -9.66
CA ALA A 127 -59.54 -1.61 -10.53
C ALA A 127 -60.78 -2.13 -11.29
N ASP A 128 -61.81 -1.29 -11.38
CA ASP A 128 -62.98 -1.53 -12.23
C ASP A 128 -62.71 -1.02 -13.65
N PHE A 129 -63.21 -1.70 -14.68
CA PHE A 129 -63.00 -1.36 -16.08
C PHE A 129 -64.27 -1.61 -16.89
N GLY A 130 -64.46 -0.82 -17.96
CA GLY A 130 -65.48 -1.12 -18.97
C GLY A 130 -65.26 -2.50 -19.64
N GLY A 131 -66.35 -3.17 -19.99
CA GLY A 131 -66.35 -4.37 -20.84
C GLY A 131 -66.85 -4.12 -22.27
N SER A 132 -67.46 -2.96 -22.51
CA SER A 132 -68.01 -2.52 -23.79
C SER A 132 -68.08 -1.00 -23.82
N TYR A 133 -68.18 -0.42 -25.02
CA TYR A 133 -68.44 1.01 -25.19
C TYR A 133 -69.32 1.22 -26.42
N ASP A 134 -70.31 2.10 -26.31
CA ASP A 134 -71.17 2.50 -27.43
C ASP A 134 -70.57 3.75 -28.10
N ILE A 135 -70.09 3.59 -29.33
CA ILE A 135 -69.46 4.67 -30.10
C ILE A 135 -70.39 5.84 -30.43
N GLU A 136 -71.71 5.68 -30.32
CA GLU A 136 -72.65 6.79 -30.49
C GLU A 136 -72.69 7.73 -29.27
N GLN A 137 -72.04 7.35 -28.15
CA GLN A 137 -71.78 8.24 -27.00
C GLN A 137 -70.63 9.24 -27.27
N GLY A 138 -69.92 9.11 -28.40
CA GLY A 138 -68.81 9.98 -28.80
C GLY A 138 -67.43 9.35 -28.57
N THR A 139 -66.37 10.07 -28.94
CA THR A 139 -64.98 9.56 -28.92
C THR A 139 -64.13 10.09 -27.74
N GLU A 140 -64.71 10.90 -26.84
CA GLU A 140 -64.00 11.56 -25.75
C GLU A 140 -64.38 10.94 -24.39
N LEU A 141 -63.38 10.49 -23.63
CA LEU A 141 -63.54 9.92 -22.29
C LEU A 141 -63.16 10.94 -21.20
N PRO A 142 -63.87 11.00 -20.06
CA PRO A 142 -63.52 11.93 -18.98
C PRO A 142 -62.13 11.63 -18.39
N GLU A 143 -61.44 12.68 -17.93
CA GLU A 143 -60.21 12.54 -17.15
C GLU A 143 -60.54 12.31 -15.67
N LEU A 144 -59.85 11.37 -15.02
CA LEU A 144 -60.16 10.92 -13.66
C LEU A 144 -59.17 11.43 -12.61
N GLU A 145 -59.63 11.62 -11.37
CA GLU A 145 -58.75 11.88 -10.21
C GLU A 145 -58.16 10.59 -9.61
N ARG A 146 -58.92 9.49 -9.68
CA ARG A 146 -58.49 8.17 -9.22
C ARG A 146 -59.00 7.08 -10.15
N ILE A 147 -58.34 5.93 -10.15
CA ILE A 147 -58.86 4.72 -10.81
C ILE A 147 -60.10 4.25 -10.03
N PRO A 148 -61.24 3.95 -10.71
CA PRO A 148 -62.40 3.35 -10.06
C PRO A 148 -62.04 1.97 -9.48
N ALA A 149 -62.51 1.66 -8.29
CA ALA A 149 -62.32 0.36 -7.65
C ALA A 149 -63.61 -0.46 -7.74
N ALA A 150 -63.49 -1.77 -7.97
CA ALA A 150 -64.63 -2.67 -7.99
C ALA A 150 -65.35 -2.68 -6.63
N ALA A 151 -66.69 -2.70 -6.65
CA ALA A 151 -67.51 -2.65 -5.44
C ALA A 151 -67.28 -3.85 -4.49
N GLU A 152 -66.91 -5.00 -5.06
CA GLU A 152 -66.49 -6.19 -4.34
C GLU A 152 -64.97 -6.36 -4.46
N ALA A 153 -64.22 -5.69 -3.58
CA ALA A 153 -62.78 -5.92 -3.46
C ALA A 153 -62.52 -7.37 -3.01
N ARG A 154 -62.05 -8.20 -3.93
CA ARG A 154 -61.87 -9.64 -3.72
C ARG A 154 -60.66 -9.90 -2.82
N ARG A 155 -60.90 -9.86 -1.50
CA ARG A 155 -59.89 -10.24 -0.50
C ARG A 155 -59.62 -11.73 -0.62
N SER A 156 -58.39 -12.09 -0.94
CA SER A 156 -57.94 -13.47 -0.86
C SER A 156 -58.09 -13.99 0.57
N ALA A 157 -58.26 -15.30 0.71
CA ALA A 157 -57.90 -15.97 1.96
C ALA A 157 -56.42 -15.70 2.29
N SER A 158 -55.96 -15.99 3.52
CA SER A 158 -54.57 -15.77 3.97
C SER A 158 -53.55 -16.04 2.84
N PRO A 159 -52.58 -15.15 2.57
CA PRO A 159 -51.57 -15.35 1.53
C PRO A 159 -50.91 -16.74 1.58
N THR A 160 -50.64 -17.24 2.79
CA THR A 160 -50.10 -18.58 3.02
C THR A 160 -51.04 -19.69 2.55
N SER A 161 -52.35 -19.54 2.75
CA SER A 161 -53.36 -20.49 2.26
C SER A 161 -53.49 -20.49 0.72
N LEU A 162 -53.38 -19.33 0.08
CA LEU A 162 -53.35 -19.21 -1.38
C LEU A 162 -52.11 -19.92 -1.96
N LEU A 163 -50.92 -19.62 -1.44
CA LEU A 163 -49.69 -20.26 -1.89
C LEU A 163 -49.75 -21.78 -1.72
N ALA A 164 -50.27 -22.27 -0.60
CA ALA A 164 -50.49 -23.69 -0.37
C ALA A 164 -51.45 -24.33 -1.39
N SER A 165 -52.56 -23.65 -1.73
CA SER A 165 -53.51 -24.14 -2.75
C SER A 165 -52.90 -24.22 -4.16
N LEU A 166 -51.87 -23.39 -4.44
CA LEU A 166 -51.11 -23.41 -5.70
C LEU A 166 -49.89 -24.35 -5.68
N GLY A 167 -49.70 -25.12 -4.60
CA GLY A 167 -48.52 -25.98 -4.42
C GLY A 167 -47.21 -25.22 -4.27
N ILE A 168 -47.25 -23.92 -3.92
CA ILE A 168 -46.08 -23.06 -3.73
C ILE A 168 -45.66 -23.14 -2.25
N ASP A 169 -44.63 -23.95 -1.98
CA ASP A 169 -43.96 -23.99 -0.67
C ASP A 169 -42.99 -22.81 -0.48
N GLU A 170 -42.37 -22.72 0.71
CA GLU A 170 -41.38 -21.69 1.03
C GLU A 170 -40.23 -21.62 0.00
N LYS A 171 -39.76 -22.79 -0.47
CA LYS A 171 -38.65 -22.88 -1.42
C LYS A 171 -39.04 -22.34 -2.79
N MET A 172 -40.25 -22.69 -3.24
CA MET A 172 -40.83 -22.22 -4.50
C MET A 172 -41.14 -20.73 -4.45
N PHE A 173 -41.74 -20.25 -3.36
CA PHE A 173 -42.03 -18.83 -3.14
C PHE A 173 -40.76 -17.98 -3.20
N LYS A 174 -39.71 -18.35 -2.46
CA LYS A 174 -38.43 -17.60 -2.48
C LYS A 174 -37.82 -17.58 -3.88
N LYS A 175 -37.85 -18.70 -4.61
CA LYS A 175 -37.40 -18.75 -6.01
C LYS A 175 -38.21 -17.83 -6.93
N LEU A 176 -39.54 -17.82 -6.80
CA LEU A 176 -40.42 -16.96 -7.60
C LEU A 176 -40.20 -15.48 -7.28
N LEU A 177 -40.15 -15.11 -6.00
CA LEU A 177 -39.88 -13.74 -5.57
C LEU A 177 -38.50 -13.25 -6.02
N PHE A 178 -37.46 -14.09 -5.93
CA PHE A 178 -36.13 -13.78 -6.48
C PHE A 178 -36.17 -13.53 -7.98
N ALA A 179 -36.85 -14.40 -8.75
CA ALA A 179 -36.97 -14.26 -10.19
C ALA A 179 -37.70 -12.96 -10.57
N VAL A 180 -38.77 -12.62 -9.85
CA VAL A 180 -39.51 -11.37 -9.99
C VAL A 180 -38.63 -10.16 -9.71
N ILE A 181 -37.94 -10.11 -8.56
CA ILE A 181 -37.01 -9.03 -8.19
C ILE A 181 -35.89 -8.88 -9.24
N SER A 182 -35.30 -10.00 -9.67
CA SER A 182 -34.22 -10.02 -10.66
C SER A 182 -34.69 -9.59 -12.05
N SER A 183 -35.93 -9.89 -12.45
CA SER A 183 -36.48 -9.52 -13.75
C SER A 183 -36.65 -8.01 -13.93
N VAL A 184 -36.83 -7.24 -12.85
CA VAL A 184 -36.93 -5.77 -12.88
C VAL A 184 -35.59 -5.11 -13.27
N VAL A 185 -34.46 -5.73 -12.88
CA VAL A 185 -33.11 -5.18 -13.11
C VAL A 185 -32.46 -5.79 -14.36
N THR A 186 -32.76 -7.05 -14.66
CA THR A 186 -32.20 -7.77 -15.80
C THR A 186 -33.10 -7.69 -17.04
N ARG A 187 -32.64 -8.22 -18.17
CA ARG A 187 -33.49 -8.37 -19.37
C ARG A 187 -34.36 -9.62 -19.36
N ARG A 188 -34.21 -10.48 -18.34
CA ARG A 188 -34.93 -11.76 -18.23
C ARG A 188 -36.38 -11.53 -17.82
N LYS A 189 -37.27 -12.39 -18.30
CA LYS A 189 -38.69 -12.44 -17.94
C LYS A 189 -38.98 -13.59 -16.98
N VAL A 190 -40.13 -13.53 -16.33
CA VAL A 190 -40.69 -14.61 -15.53
C VAL A 190 -41.96 -15.10 -16.21
N PHE A 191 -42.00 -16.36 -16.63
CA PHE A 191 -43.20 -17.00 -17.17
C PHE A 191 -43.72 -18.05 -16.20
N VAL A 192 -45.02 -18.01 -15.90
CA VAL A 192 -45.67 -18.90 -14.93
C VAL A 192 -46.88 -19.60 -15.56
N ALA A 193 -46.89 -20.92 -15.56
CA ALA A 193 -48.07 -21.73 -15.81
C ALA A 193 -48.59 -22.26 -14.47
N LEU A 194 -49.79 -21.82 -14.07
CA LEU A 194 -50.44 -22.23 -12.82
C LEU A 194 -51.12 -23.60 -12.97
N ASP A 195 -51.23 -24.34 -11.87
CA ASP A 195 -51.94 -25.62 -11.82
C ASP A 195 -53.45 -25.42 -11.51
N VAL A 196 -54.15 -24.71 -12.40
CA VAL A 196 -55.59 -24.38 -12.30
C VAL A 196 -56.28 -24.47 -13.66
N ALA A 197 -57.62 -24.52 -13.66
CA ALA A 197 -58.41 -24.47 -14.88
C ALA A 197 -58.22 -23.14 -15.64
N VAL A 198 -58.32 -23.17 -16.96
CA VAL A 198 -58.07 -21.99 -17.81
C VAL A 198 -59.06 -20.84 -17.55
N GLU A 199 -60.27 -21.14 -17.11
CA GLU A 199 -61.26 -20.14 -16.66
C GLU A 199 -60.83 -19.41 -15.38
N GLU A 200 -60.14 -20.10 -14.47
CA GLU A 200 -59.70 -19.59 -13.16
C GLU A 200 -58.32 -18.91 -13.21
N LEU A 201 -57.61 -19.07 -14.33
CA LEU A 201 -56.21 -18.67 -14.52
C LEU A 201 -55.97 -17.20 -14.18
N SER A 202 -56.74 -16.28 -14.76
CA SER A 202 -56.55 -14.84 -14.55
C SER A 202 -56.85 -14.39 -13.12
N GLU A 203 -57.89 -14.95 -12.51
CA GLU A 203 -58.27 -14.58 -11.14
C GLU A 203 -57.21 -15.05 -10.14
N THR A 204 -56.74 -16.29 -10.32
CA THR A 204 -55.69 -16.90 -9.51
C THR A 204 -54.34 -16.21 -9.71
N ALA A 205 -54.00 -15.88 -10.96
CA ALA A 205 -52.81 -15.10 -11.30
C ALA A 205 -52.83 -13.73 -10.62
N LEU A 206 -53.97 -13.03 -10.63
CA LEU A 206 -54.13 -11.73 -9.98
C LEU A 206 -53.96 -11.82 -8.45
N GLN A 207 -54.48 -12.88 -7.81
CA GLN A 207 -54.27 -13.12 -6.39
C GLN A 207 -52.79 -13.37 -6.06
N LEU A 208 -52.08 -14.18 -6.86
CA LEU A 208 -50.64 -14.42 -6.69
C LEU A 208 -49.81 -13.15 -6.94
N VAL A 209 -50.18 -12.33 -7.92
CA VAL A 209 -49.61 -10.99 -8.13
C VAL A 209 -49.80 -10.11 -6.89
N GLY A 210 -50.97 -10.17 -6.24
CA GLY A 210 -51.22 -9.46 -4.98
C GLY A 210 -50.27 -9.87 -3.85
N VAL A 211 -49.99 -11.18 -3.70
CA VAL A 211 -49.01 -11.68 -2.71
C VAL A 211 -47.59 -11.23 -3.07
N LEU A 212 -47.23 -11.26 -4.36
CA LEU A 212 -45.91 -10.79 -4.82
C LEU A 212 -45.74 -9.28 -4.62
N TYR A 213 -46.72 -8.43 -4.94
CA TYR A 213 -46.67 -6.99 -4.68
C TYR A 213 -46.52 -6.66 -3.19
N GLY A 214 -47.29 -7.36 -2.33
CA GLY A 214 -47.15 -7.26 -0.87
C GLY A 214 -45.78 -7.73 -0.36
N SER A 215 -45.03 -8.46 -1.18
CA SER A 215 -43.67 -8.96 -0.90
C SER A 215 -42.57 -8.17 -1.62
N LEU A 216 -42.87 -7.03 -2.24
CA LEU A 216 -41.91 -6.17 -2.95
C LEU A 216 -41.73 -4.81 -2.26
N PRO A 217 -40.49 -4.33 -2.07
CA PRO A 217 -40.23 -2.95 -1.65
C PRO A 217 -40.67 -1.94 -2.72
N TYR A 218 -41.03 -0.72 -2.30
CA TYR A 218 -41.63 0.30 -3.18
C TYR A 218 -40.84 0.58 -4.47
N ALA A 219 -39.50 0.60 -4.40
CA ALA A 219 -38.65 0.82 -5.57
C ALA A 219 -38.90 -0.23 -6.68
N TYR A 220 -39.15 -1.50 -6.31
CA TYR A 220 -39.53 -2.54 -7.26
C TYR A 220 -40.99 -2.39 -7.69
N ARG A 221 -41.92 -2.03 -6.79
CA ARG A 221 -43.33 -1.79 -7.17
C ARG A 221 -43.49 -0.67 -8.20
N ARG A 222 -42.57 0.30 -8.27
CA ARG A 222 -42.52 1.41 -9.25
C ARG A 222 -41.97 1.04 -10.63
N ALA A 223 -41.50 -0.19 -10.82
CA ALA A 223 -40.92 -0.66 -12.09
C ALA A 223 -41.47 -2.03 -12.51
N PHE A 224 -41.91 -2.86 -11.55
CA PHE A 224 -42.49 -4.16 -11.79
C PHE A 224 -43.79 -4.04 -12.59
N GLY A 225 -43.96 -4.98 -13.52
CA GLY A 225 -45.10 -5.01 -14.43
C GLY A 225 -45.45 -6.45 -14.75
N PHE A 226 -46.72 -6.72 -15.02
CA PHE A 226 -47.24 -8.07 -15.16
C PHE A 226 -48.34 -8.17 -16.22
N LEU A 227 -48.61 -9.41 -16.65
CA LEU A 227 -49.71 -9.79 -17.52
C LEU A 227 -50.36 -11.07 -16.97
N THR A 228 -51.62 -11.01 -16.53
CA THR A 228 -52.33 -12.14 -15.87
C THR A 228 -52.77 -13.25 -16.82
N PHE A 229 -52.73 -13.03 -18.13
CA PHE A 229 -52.97 -14.06 -19.12
C PHE A 229 -52.29 -13.75 -20.46
N SER A 230 -51.60 -14.75 -21.02
CA SER A 230 -51.16 -14.82 -22.40
C SER A 230 -51.24 -16.27 -22.88
N LYS A 231 -51.62 -16.48 -24.14
CA LYS A 231 -51.73 -17.84 -24.71
C LYS A 231 -50.38 -18.56 -24.79
N GLU A 232 -49.34 -17.84 -25.19
CA GLU A 232 -47.97 -18.35 -25.37
C GLU A 232 -47.00 -17.38 -24.66
N PRO A 233 -45.82 -17.84 -24.21
CA PRO A 233 -44.84 -16.99 -23.55
C PRO A 233 -44.25 -15.95 -24.52
N GLN A 234 -44.65 -14.68 -24.35
CA GLN A 234 -44.19 -13.56 -25.18
C GLN A 234 -43.46 -12.52 -24.32
N SER A 235 -42.23 -12.18 -24.71
CA SER A 235 -41.48 -11.07 -24.07
C SER A 235 -42.04 -9.72 -24.52
N ARG A 236 -42.59 -8.95 -23.58
CA ARG A 236 -43.12 -7.59 -23.80
C ARG A 236 -42.31 -6.58 -22.99
N LYS A 237 -42.12 -5.38 -23.54
CA LYS A 237 -41.42 -4.28 -22.85
C LYS A 237 -42.22 -3.84 -21.62
N GLY A 238 -41.56 -3.53 -20.51
CA GLY A 238 -42.21 -3.12 -19.25
C GLY A 238 -42.98 -4.22 -18.50
N ILE A 239 -43.26 -5.38 -19.12
CA ILE A 239 -43.81 -6.57 -18.47
C ILE A 239 -42.66 -7.43 -17.99
N HIS A 240 -42.71 -7.87 -16.75
CA HIS A 240 -41.68 -8.64 -16.06
C HIS A 240 -42.16 -10.05 -15.72
N LEU A 241 -43.42 -10.17 -15.29
CA LEU A 241 -44.11 -11.44 -14.99
C LEU A 241 -45.28 -11.67 -15.97
N THR A 242 -45.29 -12.80 -16.68
CA THR A 242 -46.40 -13.19 -17.56
C THR A 242 -46.93 -14.56 -17.16
N PHE A 243 -48.24 -14.63 -16.93
CA PHE A 243 -48.94 -15.90 -16.73
C PHE A 243 -49.39 -16.47 -18.07
N VAL A 244 -49.22 -17.77 -18.26
CA VAL A 244 -49.46 -18.45 -19.53
C VAL A 244 -50.34 -19.69 -19.40
N GLU A 245 -51.01 -20.05 -20.49
CA GLU A 245 -51.83 -21.28 -20.59
C GLU A 245 -50.98 -22.53 -20.29
N GLN A 246 -51.58 -23.54 -19.65
CA GLN A 246 -50.90 -24.80 -19.34
C GLN A 246 -50.37 -25.46 -20.64
N GLY A 247 -49.18 -26.07 -20.56
CA GLY A 247 -48.52 -26.72 -21.70
C GLY A 247 -47.86 -25.78 -22.72
N SER A 248 -48.00 -24.45 -22.60
CA SER A 248 -47.27 -23.48 -23.44
C SER A 248 -45.76 -23.43 -23.14
N LEU A 249 -45.35 -23.70 -21.90
CA LEU A 249 -43.94 -23.69 -21.45
C LEU A 249 -43.15 -24.92 -21.93
N ARG A 250 -42.90 -25.03 -23.24
CA ARG A 250 -42.26 -26.20 -23.85
C ARG A 250 -40.78 -26.35 -23.46
N PRO A 251 -40.31 -27.57 -23.14
CA PRO A 251 -38.87 -27.82 -22.96
C PRO A 251 -38.07 -27.45 -24.21
N ASN A 252 -36.90 -26.83 -24.02
CA ASN A 252 -35.98 -26.39 -25.08
C ASN A 252 -36.52 -25.31 -26.03
N ASP A 253 -37.54 -24.54 -25.64
CA ASP A 253 -37.94 -23.35 -26.40
C ASP A 253 -36.84 -22.27 -26.36
N ARG A 254 -36.20 -22.03 -27.52
CA ARG A 254 -35.11 -21.06 -27.70
C ARG A 254 -35.53 -19.60 -27.52
N SER A 255 -36.83 -19.30 -27.50
CA SER A 255 -37.32 -17.93 -27.28
C SER A 255 -37.30 -17.50 -25.81
N ILE A 256 -37.30 -18.48 -24.89
CA ILE A 256 -37.34 -18.28 -23.43
C ILE A 256 -36.27 -19.09 -22.68
N ASP A 257 -35.26 -19.61 -23.40
CA ASP A 257 -34.21 -20.48 -22.87
C ASP A 257 -33.38 -19.85 -21.74
N LYS A 258 -33.32 -18.52 -21.69
CA LYS A 258 -32.62 -17.70 -20.70
C LYS A 258 -33.54 -17.05 -19.67
N ASP A 259 -34.85 -17.16 -19.85
CA ASP A 259 -35.85 -16.57 -18.96
C ASP A 259 -36.19 -17.53 -17.82
N TYR A 260 -36.73 -16.98 -16.72
CA TYR A 260 -37.17 -17.78 -15.59
C TYR A 260 -38.54 -18.40 -15.93
N THR A 261 -38.65 -19.72 -15.86
CA THR A 261 -39.95 -20.40 -16.08
C THR A 261 -40.35 -21.19 -14.84
N PHE A 262 -41.65 -21.15 -14.53
CA PHE A 262 -42.30 -21.88 -13.44
C PHE A 262 -43.54 -22.58 -14.01
N ASP A 263 -43.37 -23.85 -14.34
CA ASP A 263 -44.45 -24.74 -14.75
C ASP A 263 -44.89 -25.51 -13.50
N LEU A 264 -45.93 -25.02 -12.81
CA LEU A 264 -46.34 -25.55 -11.50
C LEU A 264 -47.02 -26.91 -11.62
N ALA A 265 -47.80 -27.13 -12.69
CA ALA A 265 -48.45 -28.41 -12.99
C ALA A 265 -47.44 -29.56 -13.13
N SER A 266 -46.29 -29.33 -13.78
CA SER A 266 -45.19 -30.32 -13.84
C SER A 266 -44.09 -30.12 -12.79
N LYS A 267 -44.26 -29.15 -11.88
CA LYS A 267 -43.30 -28.73 -10.83
C LYS A 267 -41.89 -28.44 -11.37
N ARG A 268 -41.79 -27.97 -12.62
CA ARG A 268 -40.53 -27.64 -13.30
C ARG A 268 -40.20 -26.15 -13.15
N VAL A 269 -39.00 -25.86 -12.67
CA VAL A 269 -38.44 -24.49 -12.60
C VAL A 269 -37.15 -24.44 -13.39
N THR A 270 -36.99 -23.47 -14.29
CA THR A 270 -35.75 -23.27 -15.08
C THR A 270 -35.05 -21.96 -14.73
N ASN A 271 -33.73 -21.94 -14.91
CA ASN A 271 -32.87 -20.75 -14.79
C ASN A 271 -32.82 -20.04 -13.42
N VAL A 272 -33.51 -20.56 -12.39
CA VAL A 272 -33.44 -20.07 -11.00
C VAL A 272 -32.49 -20.94 -10.18
N ASP A 273 -31.20 -20.62 -10.27
CA ASP A 273 -30.15 -21.17 -9.42
C ASP A 273 -29.73 -20.12 -8.38
N ILE A 274 -30.07 -20.37 -7.11
CA ILE A 274 -29.82 -19.47 -5.98
C ILE A 274 -29.56 -20.25 -4.69
N ASP A 275 -28.58 -19.81 -3.91
CA ASP A 275 -28.33 -20.28 -2.56
C ASP A 275 -29.30 -19.59 -1.59
N LEU A 276 -30.42 -20.24 -1.30
CA LEU A 276 -31.46 -19.73 -0.40
C LEU A 276 -30.97 -19.47 1.04
N GLY A 277 -29.84 -20.06 1.46
CA GLY A 277 -29.23 -19.77 2.75
C GLY A 277 -28.66 -18.36 2.84
N LYS A 278 -28.29 -17.76 1.70
CA LYS A 278 -27.70 -16.41 1.58
C LYS A 278 -28.72 -15.36 1.14
N GLN A 279 -30.00 -15.55 1.45
CA GLN A 279 -31.09 -14.67 0.99
C GLN A 279 -31.95 -14.15 2.16
N PRO A 280 -31.41 -13.31 3.07
CA PRO A 280 -32.14 -12.83 4.25
C PRO A 280 -33.50 -12.19 3.94
N TYR A 281 -33.57 -11.37 2.87
CA TYR A 281 -34.81 -10.72 2.46
C TYR A 281 -35.92 -11.71 2.06
N LEU A 282 -35.58 -12.80 1.37
CA LEU A 282 -36.58 -13.77 0.91
C LEU A 282 -37.16 -14.58 2.08
N SER A 283 -36.35 -14.84 3.11
CA SER A 283 -36.79 -15.40 4.38
C SER A 283 -37.65 -14.41 5.17
N PHE A 284 -37.26 -13.13 5.22
CA PHE A 284 -38.05 -12.06 5.84
C PHE A 284 -39.43 -11.93 5.17
N ALA A 285 -39.48 -11.84 3.84
CA ALA A 285 -40.73 -11.74 3.08
C ALA A 285 -41.68 -12.92 3.36
N TRP A 286 -41.17 -14.16 3.31
CA TRP A 286 -41.95 -15.36 3.68
C TRP A 286 -42.51 -15.27 5.11
N SER A 287 -41.68 -14.89 6.09
CA SER A 287 -42.11 -14.79 7.50
C SER A 287 -43.16 -13.71 7.78
N ASN A 288 -43.35 -12.76 6.85
CA ASN A 288 -44.29 -11.65 6.98
C ASN A 288 -45.50 -11.74 6.03
N LEU A 289 -45.72 -12.87 5.34
CA LEU A 289 -46.87 -13.06 4.44
C LEU A 289 -48.22 -12.78 5.12
N ASP A 290 -48.42 -13.25 6.35
CA ASP A 290 -49.61 -12.97 7.16
C ASP A 290 -49.43 -11.74 8.11
N GLN A 291 -48.33 -10.98 7.96
CA GLN A 291 -48.02 -9.79 8.77
C GLN A 291 -47.80 -8.53 7.89
N PRO A 292 -48.79 -8.11 7.08
CA PRO A 292 -48.62 -7.02 6.11
C PRO A 292 -48.21 -5.69 6.76
N GLY A 293 -48.63 -5.41 7.99
CA GLY A 293 -48.22 -4.20 8.72
C GLY A 293 -46.72 -4.14 9.03
N ARG A 294 -46.08 -5.29 9.32
CA ARG A 294 -44.63 -5.38 9.57
C ARG A 294 -43.84 -5.34 8.25
N ALA A 295 -44.35 -5.98 7.20
CA ALA A 295 -43.78 -5.87 5.86
C ALA A 295 -43.77 -4.39 5.37
N GLU A 296 -44.90 -3.68 5.53
CA GLU A 296 -45.02 -2.28 5.11
C GLU A 296 -44.13 -1.34 5.95
N ALA A 297 -44.02 -1.56 7.27
CA ALA A 297 -43.09 -0.83 8.12
C ALA A 297 -41.61 -1.03 7.70
N PHE A 298 -41.26 -2.24 7.25
CA PHE A 298 -39.96 -2.50 6.64
C PHE A 298 -39.79 -1.76 5.30
N TYR A 299 -40.81 -1.69 4.44
CA TYR A 299 -40.69 -0.98 3.15
C TYR A 299 -40.49 0.53 3.31
N VAL A 300 -41.13 1.13 4.31
CA VAL A 300 -40.87 2.53 4.71
C VAL A 300 -39.43 2.70 5.21
N PHE A 301 -38.95 1.81 6.08
CA PHE A 301 -37.55 1.82 6.54
C PHE A 301 -36.56 1.67 5.37
N HIS A 302 -36.81 0.72 4.47
CA HIS A 302 -35.99 0.45 3.30
C HIS A 302 -35.86 1.66 2.38
N GLU A 303 -36.98 2.35 2.10
CA GLU A 303 -36.97 3.61 1.33
C GLU A 303 -36.18 4.72 2.05
N GLN A 304 -36.40 4.91 3.36
CA GLN A 304 -35.68 5.92 4.16
C GLN A 304 -34.16 5.66 4.19
N MET A 305 -33.72 4.41 4.33
CA MET A 305 -32.28 4.09 4.39
C MET A 305 -31.58 4.27 3.04
N LEU A 306 -32.32 4.16 1.93
CA LEU A 306 -31.80 4.39 0.58
C LEU A 306 -31.80 5.87 0.16
N GLU A 307 -32.39 6.77 0.93
CA GLU A 307 -32.34 8.20 0.65
C GLU A 307 -30.88 8.70 0.56
N GLY A 308 -30.56 9.44 -0.51
CA GLY A 308 -29.21 9.92 -0.80
C GLY A 308 -28.21 8.89 -1.31
N MET A 309 -28.63 7.63 -1.55
CA MET A 309 -27.78 6.59 -2.15
C MET A 309 -27.85 6.61 -3.69
N ASP A 310 -26.91 5.95 -4.37
CA ASP A 310 -26.95 5.77 -5.83
C ASP A 310 -28.22 5.06 -6.30
N SER A 311 -28.74 5.46 -7.47
CA SER A 311 -29.95 4.89 -8.07
C SER A 311 -29.89 3.37 -8.23
N GLN A 312 -28.69 2.80 -8.45
CA GLN A 312 -28.48 1.35 -8.51
C GLN A 312 -28.77 0.64 -7.18
N ARG A 313 -28.49 1.28 -6.02
CA ARG A 313 -28.77 0.71 -4.69
C ARG A 313 -30.27 0.55 -4.45
N HIS A 314 -31.12 1.38 -5.06
CA HIS A 314 -32.58 1.31 -4.87
C HIS A 314 -33.22 0.03 -5.42
N THR A 315 -32.64 -0.56 -6.47
CA THR A 315 -33.11 -1.81 -7.08
C THR A 315 -32.11 -2.97 -6.94
N ALA A 316 -31.08 -2.83 -6.10
CA ALA A 316 -30.15 -3.91 -5.79
C ALA A 316 -30.75 -4.85 -4.73
N ILE A 317 -30.84 -6.15 -5.04
CA ILE A 317 -31.35 -7.16 -4.10
C ILE A 317 -30.47 -7.27 -2.83
N ALA A 318 -29.17 -6.96 -2.96
CA ALA A 318 -28.24 -6.85 -1.83
C ALA A 318 -28.71 -5.80 -0.80
N SER A 319 -29.17 -4.63 -1.25
CA SER A 319 -29.76 -3.62 -0.35
C SER A 319 -30.94 -4.18 0.43
N CYS A 320 -31.82 -4.97 -0.21
CA CYS A 320 -32.94 -5.60 0.47
C CYS A 320 -32.47 -6.62 1.52
N HIS A 321 -31.41 -7.39 1.24
CA HIS A 321 -30.83 -8.35 2.18
C HIS A 321 -30.21 -7.64 3.40
N GLU A 322 -29.35 -6.66 3.16
CA GLU A 322 -28.69 -5.86 4.19
C GLU A 322 -29.74 -5.18 5.09
N LEU A 323 -30.67 -4.44 4.50
CA LEU A 323 -31.68 -3.68 5.24
C LEU A 323 -32.66 -4.60 5.99
N ALA A 324 -33.00 -5.78 5.46
CA ALA A 324 -33.84 -6.73 6.19
C ALA A 324 -33.14 -7.33 7.41
N VAL A 325 -31.81 -7.50 7.37
CA VAL A 325 -31.03 -7.88 8.56
C VAL A 325 -30.98 -6.72 9.57
N LEU A 326 -30.67 -5.51 9.12
CA LEU A 326 -30.58 -4.33 10.00
C LEU A 326 -31.93 -4.02 10.68
N TYR A 327 -33.04 -4.09 9.96
CA TYR A 327 -34.39 -3.92 10.51
C TYR A 327 -34.71 -4.96 11.60
N GLN A 328 -34.35 -6.23 11.39
CA GLN A 328 -34.56 -7.28 12.40
C GLN A 328 -33.66 -7.12 13.63
N ILE A 329 -32.44 -6.56 13.48
CA ILE A 329 -31.58 -6.20 14.61
C ILE A 329 -32.17 -5.02 15.40
N GLU A 330 -32.78 -4.04 14.72
CA GLU A 330 -33.51 -2.92 15.35
C GLU A 330 -34.73 -3.41 16.15
N GLU A 331 -35.45 -4.42 15.64
CA GLU A 331 -36.54 -5.11 16.36
C GLU A 331 -36.06 -6.01 17.52
N GLY A 332 -34.74 -6.08 17.81
CA GLY A 332 -34.18 -6.79 18.96
C GLY A 332 -33.66 -8.21 18.67
N SER A 333 -33.46 -8.60 17.41
CA SER A 333 -32.90 -9.91 17.05
C SER A 333 -31.38 -9.96 17.24
N ASP A 334 -30.90 -9.92 18.49
CA ASP A 334 -29.46 -9.89 18.82
C ASP A 334 -28.65 -11.04 18.18
N SER A 335 -29.25 -12.21 17.96
CA SER A 335 -28.59 -13.32 17.28
C SER A 335 -28.19 -12.99 15.83
N MET A 336 -28.94 -12.14 15.13
CA MET A 336 -28.61 -11.70 13.77
C MET A 336 -27.37 -10.80 13.76
N TYR A 337 -27.23 -9.95 14.77
CA TYR A 337 -26.04 -9.11 14.95
C TYR A 337 -24.81 -9.98 15.28
N MET A 338 -24.94 -10.91 16.24
CA MET A 338 -23.83 -11.77 16.66
C MET A 338 -23.34 -12.72 15.56
N GLN A 339 -24.20 -13.14 14.63
CA GLN A 339 -23.81 -13.97 13.47
C GLN A 339 -22.86 -13.26 12.50
N ASN A 340 -22.93 -11.93 12.38
CA ASN A 340 -22.05 -11.16 11.49
C ASN A 340 -21.86 -9.71 11.99
N ARG A 341 -21.15 -9.56 13.11
CA ARG A 341 -20.90 -8.25 13.77
C ARG A 341 -20.28 -7.21 12.82
N VAL A 342 -19.21 -7.61 12.12
CA VAL A 342 -18.48 -6.74 11.17
C VAL A 342 -19.37 -6.32 10.02
N GLY A 343 -20.07 -7.27 9.37
CA GLY A 343 -20.95 -6.97 8.25
C GLY A 343 -22.11 -6.06 8.64
N ALA A 344 -22.73 -6.29 9.81
CA ALA A 344 -23.80 -5.43 10.31
C ALA A 344 -23.32 -3.99 10.53
N LEU A 345 -22.21 -3.78 11.26
CA LEU A 345 -21.65 -2.44 11.48
C LEU A 345 -21.20 -1.76 10.18
N ARG A 346 -20.61 -2.51 9.25
CA ARG A 346 -20.16 -1.96 7.98
C ARG A 346 -21.33 -1.55 7.09
N SER A 347 -22.36 -2.37 6.95
CA SER A 347 -23.58 -1.98 6.22
C SER A 347 -24.24 -0.75 6.84
N MET A 348 -24.33 -0.64 8.17
CA MET A 348 -24.83 0.57 8.82
C MET A 348 -24.01 1.81 8.44
N LEU A 349 -22.68 1.72 8.43
CA LEU A 349 -21.79 2.81 8.00
C LEU A 349 -21.99 3.19 6.53
N ASP A 350 -22.07 2.22 5.64
CA ASP A 350 -22.18 2.48 4.20
C ASP A 350 -23.48 3.28 3.87
N TYR A 351 -24.58 3.05 4.62
CA TYR A 351 -25.82 3.84 4.53
C TYR A 351 -25.76 5.21 5.25
N LEU A 352 -24.85 5.39 6.21
CA LEU A 352 -24.61 6.63 6.98
C LEU A 352 -23.51 7.53 6.38
N ALA A 353 -22.72 7.03 5.43
CA ALA A 353 -21.63 7.73 4.78
C ALA A 353 -22.02 8.95 3.91
N PRO A 354 -23.20 9.01 3.25
CA PRO A 354 -23.60 10.19 2.49
C PRO A 354 -23.72 11.45 3.37
N GLU A 355 -23.42 12.63 2.82
CA GLU A 355 -23.40 13.88 3.57
C GLU A 355 -24.77 14.16 4.22
N GLY A 356 -24.75 14.44 5.54
CA GLY A 356 -25.97 14.67 6.34
C GLY A 356 -26.76 13.40 6.71
N ALA A 357 -26.42 12.21 6.20
CA ALA A 357 -27.18 10.98 6.44
C ALA A 357 -27.27 10.59 7.93
N VAL A 358 -26.24 10.88 8.73
CA VAL A 358 -26.24 10.69 10.19
C VAL A 358 -27.39 11.44 10.88
N GLN A 359 -27.81 12.60 10.36
CA GLN A 359 -28.86 13.43 10.95
C GLN A 359 -30.27 13.10 10.42
N SER A 360 -30.39 12.65 9.17
CA SER A 360 -31.68 12.25 8.56
C SER A 360 -32.05 10.79 8.90
N LYS A 361 -31.09 9.87 8.92
CA LYS A 361 -31.28 8.42 9.18
C LYS A 361 -31.10 8.09 10.66
N ARG A 362 -31.76 8.85 11.55
CA ARG A 362 -31.57 8.76 13.02
C ARG A 362 -31.69 7.35 13.59
N ARG A 363 -32.70 6.58 13.15
CA ARG A 363 -32.92 5.17 13.53
C ARG A 363 -31.66 4.31 13.32
N LEU A 364 -30.96 4.52 12.20
CA LEU A 364 -29.74 3.78 11.87
C LEU A 364 -28.54 4.25 12.69
N ALA A 365 -28.42 5.55 12.95
CA ALA A 365 -27.40 6.09 13.85
C ALA A 365 -27.61 5.61 15.30
N GLU A 366 -28.85 5.49 15.76
CA GLU A 366 -29.22 4.89 17.05
C GLU A 366 -28.92 3.40 17.09
N LEU A 367 -29.25 2.65 16.02
CA LEU A 367 -28.91 1.23 15.88
C LEU A 367 -27.40 0.99 15.94
N PHE A 368 -26.61 1.85 15.29
CA PHE A 368 -25.15 1.79 15.32
C PHE A 368 -24.59 2.06 16.72
N ARG A 369 -25.10 3.08 17.44
CA ARG A 369 -24.77 3.32 18.86
C ARG A 369 -25.14 2.12 19.75
N GLY A 370 -26.26 1.45 19.49
CA GLY A 370 -26.63 0.20 20.16
C GLY A 370 -25.69 -0.96 19.85
N GLY A 371 -25.15 -1.03 18.64
CA GLY A 371 -24.04 -1.92 18.27
C GLY A 371 -22.77 -1.62 19.09
N PHE A 372 -22.35 -0.36 19.14
CA PHE A 372 -21.22 0.10 19.94
C PHE A 372 -21.35 -0.26 21.43
N GLN A 373 -22.52 -0.01 22.04
CA GLN A 373 -22.74 -0.35 23.45
C GLN A 373 -22.61 -1.86 23.70
N ARG A 374 -23.13 -2.71 22.80
CA ARG A 374 -23.01 -4.18 22.90
C ARG A 374 -21.55 -4.64 22.83
N GLU A 375 -20.79 -4.18 21.85
CA GLU A 375 -19.36 -4.52 21.75
C GLU A 375 -18.57 -3.99 22.97
N TYR A 376 -18.91 -2.80 23.48
CA TYR A 376 -18.22 -2.27 24.66
C TYR A 376 -18.52 -3.09 25.93
N GLU A 377 -19.72 -3.65 26.09
CA GLU A 377 -19.98 -4.60 27.19
C GLU A 377 -19.22 -5.93 27.02
N LEU A 378 -19.07 -6.46 25.80
CA LEU A 378 -18.23 -7.64 25.54
C LEU A 378 -16.75 -7.35 25.88
N VAL A 379 -16.25 -6.18 25.50
CA VAL A 379 -14.87 -5.74 25.80
C VAL A 379 -14.65 -5.45 27.30
N LYS A 380 -15.68 -5.04 28.03
CA LYS A 380 -15.63 -4.98 29.50
C LYS A 380 -15.51 -6.39 30.11
N GLN A 381 -16.23 -7.37 29.55
CA GLN A 381 -16.19 -8.79 29.96
C GLN A 381 -14.89 -9.53 29.58
N GLY A 382 -14.00 -8.90 28.81
CA GLY A 382 -12.71 -9.46 28.42
C GLY A 382 -12.65 -10.06 27.02
N GLU A 383 -13.70 -9.89 26.18
CA GLU A 383 -13.54 -10.17 24.76
C GLU A 383 -12.58 -9.17 24.11
N MET A 384 -11.73 -9.66 23.21
CA MET A 384 -10.96 -8.81 22.32
C MET A 384 -11.74 -8.61 21.01
N PRO A 385 -12.07 -7.37 20.61
CA PRO A 385 -12.86 -7.12 19.42
C PRO A 385 -12.06 -7.41 18.14
N ASP A 386 -12.75 -7.64 17.03
CA ASP A 386 -12.10 -7.68 15.72
C ASP A 386 -11.58 -6.27 15.35
N PRO A 387 -10.35 -6.10 14.83
CA PRO A 387 -9.87 -4.79 14.35
C PRO A 387 -10.82 -4.11 13.34
N ALA A 388 -11.57 -4.88 12.54
CA ALA A 388 -12.58 -4.32 11.64
C ALA A 388 -13.77 -3.69 12.40
N ILE A 389 -14.17 -4.23 13.56
CA ILE A 389 -15.19 -3.64 14.45
C ILE A 389 -14.66 -2.31 15.02
N VAL A 390 -13.41 -2.31 15.51
CA VAL A 390 -12.74 -1.10 16.03
C VAL A 390 -12.71 0.00 14.95
N LYS A 391 -12.30 -0.36 13.73
CA LYS A 391 -12.29 0.56 12.58
C LYS A 391 -13.67 1.15 12.29
N CYS A 392 -14.73 0.35 12.32
CA CYS A 392 -16.09 0.83 12.10
C CYS A 392 -16.48 1.94 13.11
N PHE A 393 -16.17 1.78 14.40
CA PHE A 393 -16.50 2.80 15.40
C PHE A 393 -15.70 4.10 15.22
N MET A 394 -14.45 4.01 14.76
CA MET A 394 -13.63 5.17 14.43
C MET A 394 -14.10 5.89 13.16
N GLU A 395 -14.51 5.15 12.13
CA GLU A 395 -15.13 5.72 10.91
C GLU A 395 -16.45 6.44 11.27
N PHE A 396 -17.29 5.85 12.13
CA PHE A 396 -18.51 6.51 12.60
C PHE A 396 -18.22 7.79 13.38
N GLU A 397 -17.21 7.79 14.25
CA GLU A 397 -16.83 8.97 15.04
C GLU A 397 -16.39 10.15 14.16
N ALA A 398 -15.66 9.85 13.08
CA ALA A 398 -15.27 10.83 12.08
C ALA A 398 -16.48 11.37 11.28
N LEU A 399 -17.44 10.51 10.90
CA LEU A 399 -18.66 10.91 10.19
C LEU A 399 -19.64 11.70 11.07
N ALA A 400 -19.78 11.31 12.33
CA ALA A 400 -20.82 11.80 13.23
C ALA A 400 -20.38 12.97 14.14
N GLY A 401 -19.09 13.32 14.13
CA GLY A 401 -18.56 14.52 14.79
C GLY A 401 -18.48 14.39 16.32
N ALA A 402 -17.68 13.45 16.81
CA ALA A 402 -17.51 13.15 18.25
C ALA A 402 -18.80 12.63 18.93
N ALA A 403 -19.50 11.73 18.25
CA ALA A 403 -20.79 11.19 18.67
C ALA A 403 -20.71 10.11 19.76
N LEU A 404 -19.59 9.39 19.84
CA LEU A 404 -19.24 8.41 20.88
C LEU A 404 -18.30 9.01 21.93
N GLY A 405 -17.42 9.93 21.52
CA GLY A 405 -16.60 10.76 22.38
C GLY A 405 -15.74 9.96 23.37
N SER A 406 -15.87 10.27 24.66
CA SER A 406 -15.12 9.61 25.73
C SER A 406 -15.35 8.11 25.82
N ASP A 407 -16.52 7.62 25.40
CA ASP A 407 -16.83 6.19 25.48
C ASP A 407 -16.03 5.41 24.42
N LEU A 408 -15.82 5.98 23.23
CA LEU A 408 -14.91 5.39 22.24
C LEU A 408 -13.47 5.33 22.77
N LEU A 409 -12.98 6.38 23.42
CA LEU A 409 -11.63 6.39 23.99
C LEU A 409 -11.50 5.34 25.11
N GLY A 410 -12.51 5.19 25.96
CA GLY A 410 -12.59 4.13 26.97
C GLY A 410 -12.61 2.72 26.35
N TYR A 411 -13.40 2.53 25.29
CA TYR A 411 -13.46 1.29 24.51
C TYR A 411 -12.10 0.93 23.89
N LEU A 412 -11.40 1.90 23.28
CA LEU A 412 -10.08 1.69 22.68
C LEU A 412 -9.01 1.33 23.73
N ILE A 413 -8.96 2.07 24.85
CA ILE A 413 -8.03 1.79 25.95
C ILE A 413 -8.30 0.40 26.55
N ARG A 414 -9.57 0.02 26.72
CA ARG A 414 -9.95 -1.31 27.22
C ARG A 414 -9.60 -2.41 26.23
N SER A 415 -9.85 -2.21 24.93
CA SER A 415 -9.52 -3.18 23.87
C SER A 415 -8.01 -3.46 23.82
N LEU A 416 -7.18 -2.41 23.86
CA LEU A 416 -5.73 -2.53 23.94
C LEU A 416 -5.26 -3.20 25.24
N TYR A 417 -5.91 -2.91 26.37
CA TYR A 417 -5.60 -3.55 27.64
C TYR A 417 -5.84 -5.07 27.60
N GLU A 418 -6.99 -5.51 27.09
CA GLU A 418 -7.30 -6.94 26.97
C GLU A 418 -6.38 -7.64 25.95
N ALA A 419 -6.06 -7.01 24.82
CA ALA A 419 -5.10 -7.57 23.86
C ALA A 419 -3.69 -7.73 24.43
N ASN A 420 -3.23 -6.76 25.23
CA ASN A 420 -1.94 -6.84 25.92
C ASN A 420 -1.93 -7.93 27.01
N GLN A 421 -3.00 -8.03 27.80
CA GLN A 421 -3.16 -9.08 28.82
C GLN A 421 -3.21 -10.50 28.21
N ALA A 422 -3.86 -10.65 27.05
CA ALA A 422 -3.86 -11.88 26.26
C ALA A 422 -2.52 -12.13 25.52
N LYS A 423 -1.56 -11.20 25.57
CA LYS A 423 -0.29 -11.22 24.82
C LYS A 423 -0.48 -11.34 23.30
N SER A 424 -1.60 -10.84 22.78
CA SER A 424 -1.94 -10.86 21.36
C SER A 424 -1.26 -9.72 20.62
N ARG A 425 0.04 -9.89 20.31
CA ARG A 425 0.88 -8.87 19.68
C ARG A 425 0.28 -8.31 18.39
N GLU A 426 -0.15 -9.19 17.48
CA GLU A 426 -0.79 -8.84 16.21
C GLU A 426 -2.01 -7.91 16.38
N ARG A 427 -2.92 -8.23 17.33
CA ARG A 427 -4.08 -7.37 17.63
C ARG A 427 -3.69 -6.05 18.25
N THR A 428 -2.69 -6.05 19.13
CA THR A 428 -2.17 -4.84 19.78
C THR A 428 -1.58 -3.89 18.74
N GLU A 429 -0.76 -4.40 17.82
CA GLU A 429 -0.18 -3.66 16.70
C GLU A 429 -1.27 -3.16 15.74
N ALA A 430 -2.27 -3.99 15.40
CA ALA A 430 -3.40 -3.59 14.57
C ALA A 430 -4.24 -2.46 15.20
N TYR A 431 -4.50 -2.49 16.51
CA TYR A 431 -5.22 -1.41 17.19
C TYR A 431 -4.41 -0.11 17.22
N TYR A 432 -3.11 -0.17 17.50
CA TYR A 432 -2.26 1.03 17.45
C TYR A 432 -2.17 1.62 16.03
N ALA A 433 -2.05 0.79 15.00
CA ALA A 433 -2.03 1.23 13.60
C ALA A 433 -3.36 1.90 13.19
N LEU A 434 -4.50 1.35 13.61
CA LEU A 434 -5.81 1.99 13.40
C LEU A 434 -5.89 3.36 14.10
N ILE A 435 -5.47 3.42 15.36
CA ILE A 435 -5.51 4.65 16.18
C ILE A 435 -4.61 5.74 15.59
N GLU A 436 -3.35 5.42 15.27
CA GLU A 436 -2.42 6.38 14.65
C GLU A 436 -2.91 6.86 13.28
N GLY A 437 -3.54 5.98 12.49
CA GLY A 437 -4.09 6.29 11.17
C GLY A 437 -5.36 7.15 11.16
N SER A 438 -5.82 7.66 12.30
CA SER A 438 -7.04 8.45 12.43
C SER A 438 -6.80 9.80 13.10
N ASP A 439 -6.76 10.88 12.31
CA ASP A 439 -6.51 12.25 12.81
C ASP A 439 -7.52 12.69 13.90
N SER A 440 -8.77 12.26 13.79
CA SER A 440 -9.84 12.61 14.74
C SER A 440 -9.74 11.86 16.07
N VAL A 441 -9.12 10.68 16.11
CA VAL A 441 -9.08 9.79 17.29
C VAL A 441 -7.69 9.72 17.94
N SER A 442 -6.62 9.72 17.13
CA SER A 442 -5.22 9.56 17.58
C SER A 442 -4.87 10.47 18.74
N LYS A 443 -4.97 11.79 18.55
CA LYS A 443 -4.57 12.76 19.57
C LYS A 443 -5.44 12.67 20.85
N PRO A 444 -6.79 12.69 20.78
CA PRO A 444 -7.63 12.50 21.96
C PRO A 444 -7.37 11.19 22.71
N PHE A 445 -7.10 10.09 21.99
CA PHE A 445 -6.76 8.81 22.58
C PHE A 445 -5.46 8.88 23.39
N PHE A 446 -4.36 9.34 22.78
CA PHE A 446 -3.07 9.40 23.46
C PHE A 446 -3.09 10.42 24.61
N ASP A 447 -3.71 11.60 24.43
CA ASP A 447 -3.89 12.57 25.53
C ASP A 447 -4.67 11.97 26.72
N THR A 448 -5.65 11.10 26.46
CA THR A 448 -6.41 10.38 27.50
C THR A 448 -5.57 9.29 28.16
N LEU A 449 -4.82 8.50 27.37
CA LEU A 449 -3.97 7.41 27.86
C LEU A 449 -2.79 7.90 28.72
N LEU A 450 -2.23 9.07 28.38
CA LEU A 450 -1.10 9.69 29.09
C LEU A 450 -1.51 10.39 30.40
N ARG A 451 -2.78 10.81 30.50
CA ARG A 451 -3.39 11.36 31.73
C ARG A 451 -3.99 10.27 32.63
N GLY A 452 -4.38 9.14 32.06
CA GLY A 452 -5.00 8.00 32.76
C GLY A 452 -4.01 7.07 33.46
N GLY A 453 -4.54 6.14 34.26
CA GLY A 453 -3.74 5.19 35.05
C GLY A 453 -3.08 4.03 34.28
N LYS A 454 -3.11 4.04 32.94
CA LYS A 454 -2.64 2.92 32.09
C LYS A 454 -1.43 3.26 31.20
N THR A 455 -0.84 4.45 31.36
CA THR A 455 0.36 4.89 30.63
C THR A 455 1.51 3.88 30.70
N VAL A 456 1.82 3.35 31.89
CA VAL A 456 2.95 2.45 32.10
C VAL A 456 2.72 1.07 31.48
N GLU A 457 1.47 0.61 31.43
CA GLU A 457 1.13 -0.72 30.92
C GLU A 457 0.96 -0.75 29.40
N LEU A 458 0.58 0.36 28.77
CA LEU A 458 0.24 0.44 27.34
C LEU A 458 1.18 1.36 26.56
N PHE A 459 1.38 2.60 27.00
CA PHE A 459 2.12 3.60 26.22
C PHE A 459 3.64 3.40 26.25
N PHE A 460 4.25 3.14 27.41
CA PHE A 460 5.72 2.98 27.46
C PHE A 460 6.25 1.69 26.79
N PRO A 461 5.57 0.53 26.86
CA PRO A 461 5.94 -0.63 26.05
C PRO A 461 5.86 -0.34 24.55
N TYR A 462 4.80 0.36 24.12
CA TYR A 462 4.61 0.79 22.74
C TYR A 462 5.72 1.72 22.24
N MET A 463 6.02 2.80 22.97
CA MET A 463 7.11 3.71 22.61
C MET A 463 8.49 3.04 22.64
N ARG A 464 8.71 2.09 23.56
CA ARG A 464 9.95 1.29 23.58
C ARG A 464 10.10 0.48 22.29
N GLN A 465 9.04 -0.16 21.80
CA GLN A 465 9.06 -0.88 20.53
C GLN A 465 9.38 0.07 19.36
N LYS A 466 8.67 1.20 19.23
CA LYS A 466 8.95 2.21 18.19
C LYS A 466 10.41 2.70 18.21
N PHE A 467 10.97 2.98 19.40
CA PHE A 467 12.39 3.36 19.51
C PHE A 467 13.37 2.21 19.20
N GLN A 468 12.98 0.96 19.43
CA GLN A 468 13.78 -0.22 19.06
C GLN A 468 13.81 -0.46 17.54
N GLU A 469 12.69 -0.23 16.85
CA GLU A 469 12.56 -0.37 15.39
C GLU A 469 13.36 0.69 14.60
N ILE A 470 13.59 1.87 15.18
CA ILE A 470 14.43 2.91 14.56
C ILE A 470 15.87 2.44 14.41
N VAL A 471 16.44 2.52 13.21
CA VAL A 471 17.85 2.12 12.97
C VAL A 471 18.84 3.19 13.46
N ARG A 472 18.57 4.48 13.22
CA ARG A 472 19.55 5.55 13.41
C ARG A 472 19.25 6.46 14.60
N ALA A 473 20.31 6.95 15.25
CA ALA A 473 20.22 7.76 16.47
C ALA A 473 19.48 9.10 16.26
N GLU A 474 19.69 9.77 15.13
CA GLU A 474 19.05 11.06 14.82
C GLU A 474 17.53 10.94 14.58
N GLU A 475 17.07 9.81 14.01
CA GLU A 475 15.63 9.57 13.80
C GLU A 475 14.89 9.32 15.13
N LEU A 476 15.58 8.76 16.13
CA LEU A 476 15.04 8.61 17.48
C LEU A 476 14.77 9.96 18.13
N VAL A 477 15.70 10.92 17.97
CA VAL A 477 15.53 12.30 18.47
C VAL A 477 14.35 12.99 17.78
N LYS A 478 14.21 12.85 16.46
CA LYS A 478 13.05 13.37 15.73
C LYS A 478 11.74 12.77 16.21
N LEU A 479 11.70 11.45 16.45
CA LEU A 479 10.49 10.79 16.98
C LEU A 479 10.16 11.29 18.40
N ALA A 480 11.15 11.38 19.29
CA ALA A 480 10.96 11.88 20.65
C ALA A 480 10.47 13.35 20.66
N HIS A 481 11.03 14.20 19.80
CA HIS A 481 10.54 15.57 19.60
C HIS A 481 9.11 15.60 19.04
N HIS A 482 8.81 14.79 18.02
CA HIS A 482 7.48 14.73 17.40
C HIS A 482 6.40 14.37 18.43
N TRP A 483 6.56 13.26 19.15
CA TRP A 483 5.63 12.83 20.20
C TRP A 483 5.46 13.88 21.29
N SER A 484 6.56 14.47 21.77
CA SER A 484 6.51 15.51 22.81
C SER A 484 5.86 16.82 22.31
N SER A 485 5.95 17.11 21.01
CA SER A 485 5.30 18.27 20.40
C SER A 485 3.79 18.10 20.23
N GLN A 486 3.32 16.87 19.98
CA GLN A 486 1.89 16.56 19.90
C GLN A 486 1.26 16.38 21.30
N HIS A 487 2.04 15.81 22.22
CA HIS A 487 1.64 15.45 23.59
C HIS A 487 2.60 16.03 24.65
N PRO A 488 2.51 17.34 24.98
CA PRO A 488 3.44 17.99 25.91
C PRO A 488 3.51 17.36 27.31
N VAL A 489 2.47 16.64 27.74
CA VAL A 489 2.44 15.88 29.00
C VAL A 489 3.57 14.84 29.11
N LEU A 490 4.16 14.41 27.99
CA LEU A 490 5.33 13.52 27.96
C LEU A 490 6.60 14.17 28.53
N LEU A 491 6.75 15.48 28.37
CA LEU A 491 7.94 16.18 28.85
C LEU A 491 8.03 16.16 30.38
N CYS A 492 6.88 16.15 31.07
CA CYS A 492 6.79 16.02 32.52
C CYS A 492 6.91 14.57 33.03
N LYS A 493 7.17 13.58 32.17
CA LYS A 493 7.29 12.15 32.53
C LYS A 493 8.75 11.70 32.46
N ALA A 494 9.40 11.57 33.62
CA ALA A 494 10.79 11.11 33.70
C ALA A 494 11.01 9.76 33.00
N GLU A 495 10.03 8.84 33.07
CA GLU A 495 10.12 7.54 32.40
C GLU A 495 10.19 7.65 30.87
N PHE A 496 9.63 8.72 30.28
CA PHE A 496 9.74 8.98 28.84
C PHE A 496 11.13 9.51 28.47
N THR A 497 11.64 10.49 29.23
CA THR A 497 12.93 11.12 28.92
C THR A 497 14.09 10.15 29.18
N GLU A 498 14.01 9.34 30.24
CA GLU A 498 14.93 8.23 30.52
C GLU A 498 14.86 7.13 29.45
N LEU A 499 13.66 6.77 28.98
CA LEU A 499 13.51 5.79 27.89
C LEU A 499 14.16 6.29 26.59
N ALA A 500 13.92 7.55 26.22
CA ALA A 500 14.49 8.15 25.02
C ALA A 500 16.03 8.25 25.11
N ALA A 501 16.56 8.76 26.23
CA ALA A 501 18.00 8.88 26.45
C ALA A 501 18.70 7.50 26.53
N GLY A 502 18.07 6.51 27.16
CA GLY A 502 18.56 5.14 27.24
C GLY A 502 18.59 4.43 25.88
N GLN A 503 17.51 4.54 25.10
CA GLN A 503 17.50 3.99 23.74
C GLN A 503 18.47 4.73 22.80
N LEU A 504 18.64 6.05 22.93
CA LEU A 504 19.65 6.80 22.20
C LEU A 504 21.07 6.25 22.45
N ALA A 505 21.43 6.02 23.72
CA ALA A 505 22.72 5.43 24.08
C ALA A 505 22.90 4.00 23.50
N GLU A 506 21.86 3.17 23.52
CA GLU A 506 21.91 1.84 22.88
C GLU A 506 22.15 1.93 21.35
N LYS A 507 21.50 2.88 20.65
CA LYS A 507 21.72 3.06 19.21
C LYS A 507 23.15 3.50 18.92
N LEU A 508 23.68 4.48 19.67
CA LEU A 508 25.05 4.96 19.53
C LEU A 508 26.10 3.88 19.80
N ARG A 509 25.86 2.96 20.76
CA ARG A 509 26.76 1.82 21.06
C ARG A 509 26.91 0.83 19.91
N HIS A 510 25.85 0.64 19.12
CA HIS A 510 25.82 -0.31 18.01
C HIS A 510 26.13 0.34 16.65
N ASP A 511 26.41 1.65 16.62
CA ASP A 511 26.78 2.36 15.40
C ASP A 511 28.23 2.07 15.00
N ALA A 512 28.49 1.98 13.69
CA ALA A 512 29.83 1.71 13.15
C ALA A 512 30.74 2.96 13.14
N GLU A 513 30.16 4.16 13.10
CA GLU A 513 30.88 5.44 13.14
C GLU A 513 30.31 6.35 14.26
N PRO A 514 30.47 5.97 15.55
CA PRO A 514 29.78 6.57 16.70
C PRO A 514 29.93 8.09 16.84
N VAL A 515 31.07 8.66 16.44
CA VAL A 515 31.29 10.11 16.47
C VAL A 515 30.45 10.83 15.41
N SER A 516 30.30 10.23 14.23
CA SER A 516 29.44 10.75 13.15
C SER A 516 27.98 10.72 13.59
N ALA A 517 27.53 9.63 14.20
CA ALA A 517 26.19 9.48 14.74
C ALA A 517 25.87 10.49 15.86
N VAL A 518 26.80 10.76 16.78
CA VAL A 518 26.61 11.80 17.80
C VAL A 518 26.55 13.20 17.19
N ASN A 519 27.39 13.52 16.21
CA ASN A 519 27.32 14.81 15.53
C ASN A 519 25.99 14.97 14.77
N ALA A 520 25.51 13.93 14.08
CA ALA A 520 24.20 13.94 13.42
C ALA A 520 23.03 14.11 14.40
N VAL A 521 23.15 13.59 15.64
CA VAL A 521 22.21 13.82 16.73
C VAL A 521 22.21 15.29 17.17
N LEU A 522 23.39 15.88 17.43
CA LEU A 522 23.53 17.27 17.86
C LEU A 522 23.02 18.24 16.77
N ASP A 523 23.43 18.05 15.50
CA ASP A 523 22.95 18.80 14.34
C ASP A 523 21.42 18.68 14.16
N THR A 524 20.82 17.57 14.61
CA THR A 524 19.36 17.38 14.57
C THR A 524 18.66 18.09 15.71
N VAL A 525 19.23 18.08 16.93
CA VAL A 525 18.73 18.89 18.05
C VAL A 525 18.78 20.37 17.71
N ASP A 526 19.90 20.89 17.22
CA ASP A 526 20.07 22.30 16.87
C ASP A 526 19.07 22.74 15.80
N ARG A 527 18.83 21.90 14.76
CA ARG A 527 17.79 22.17 13.75
C ARG A 527 16.39 22.22 14.34
N LEU A 528 16.01 21.23 15.15
CA LEU A 528 14.66 21.16 15.76
C LEU A 528 14.40 22.31 16.74
N LEU A 529 15.44 22.83 17.40
CA LEU A 529 15.37 24.04 18.22
C LEU A 529 15.29 25.31 17.35
N ALA A 530 16.03 25.39 16.25
CA ALA A 530 16.03 26.54 15.34
C ALA A 530 14.74 26.68 14.50
N GLU A 531 14.05 25.59 14.17
CA GLU A 531 12.79 25.59 13.41
C GLU A 531 11.63 26.31 14.14
N LYS A 532 11.72 26.50 15.47
CA LYS A 532 10.68 27.18 16.25
C LYS A 532 10.89 28.69 16.30
N GLY A 533 10.18 29.41 15.42
CA GLY A 533 10.00 30.87 15.47
C GLY A 533 9.20 31.42 16.66
N ARG A 534 9.15 30.70 17.78
CA ARG A 534 8.60 31.11 19.08
C ARG A 534 9.50 30.54 20.18
N ILE A 535 9.58 31.25 21.30
CA ILE A 535 10.30 30.82 22.52
C ILE A 535 10.05 29.33 22.73
N ALA A 536 11.12 28.52 22.67
CA ALA A 536 11.01 27.09 22.87
C ALA A 536 10.51 26.83 24.28
N ASP A 537 9.52 25.94 24.38
CA ASP A 537 8.93 25.52 25.65
C ASP A 537 10.04 24.99 26.58
N GLU A 538 10.06 25.45 27.83
CA GLU A 538 11.18 25.21 28.76
C GLU A 538 11.39 23.71 28.98
N ASP A 539 10.29 22.97 29.11
CA ASP A 539 10.27 21.52 29.23
C ASP A 539 10.81 20.79 27.96
N MET A 540 10.61 21.37 26.77
CA MET A 540 11.15 20.83 25.51
C MET A 540 12.64 21.12 25.36
N LEU A 541 13.11 22.29 25.81
CA LEU A 541 14.54 22.60 25.91
C LEU A 541 15.23 21.59 26.83
N LEU A 542 14.66 21.32 28.01
CA LEU A 542 15.19 20.34 28.95
C LEU A 542 15.30 18.92 28.35
N LEU A 543 14.29 18.47 27.58
CA LEU A 543 14.39 17.18 26.86
C LEU A 543 15.52 17.19 25.82
N MET A 544 15.62 18.23 25.00
CA MET A 544 16.64 18.34 23.96
C MET A 544 18.06 18.41 24.57
N GLU A 545 18.24 19.19 25.64
CA GLU A 545 19.47 19.22 26.43
C GLU A 545 19.80 17.85 27.02
N GLN A 546 18.82 17.11 27.56
CA GLN A 546 19.02 15.76 28.11
C GLN A 546 19.48 14.76 27.04
N LEU A 547 18.95 14.85 25.81
CA LEU A 547 19.37 13.99 24.70
C LEU A 547 20.77 14.35 24.18
N SER A 548 21.07 15.64 23.98
CA SER A 548 22.42 16.12 23.65
C SER A 548 23.44 15.77 24.74
N TYR A 549 23.05 15.84 26.01
CA TYR A 549 23.85 15.42 27.15
C TYR A 549 24.14 13.92 27.10
N ALA A 550 23.12 13.07 26.88
CA ALA A 550 23.28 11.63 26.77
C ALA A 550 24.25 11.22 25.64
N ALA A 551 24.13 11.86 24.47
CA ALA A 551 25.02 11.63 23.32
C ALA A 551 26.48 12.03 23.62
N ASN A 552 26.70 13.17 24.28
CA ASN A 552 28.04 13.60 24.70
C ASN A 552 28.62 12.73 25.83
N VAL A 553 27.81 12.28 26.79
CA VAL A 553 28.22 11.32 27.84
C VAL A 553 28.66 9.99 27.25
N PHE A 554 27.97 9.50 26.21
CA PHE A 554 28.36 8.29 25.49
C PHE A 554 29.78 8.41 24.91
N LEU A 555 30.14 9.53 24.27
CA LEU A 555 31.49 9.75 23.74
C LEU A 555 32.59 9.75 24.82
N LEU A 556 32.27 10.09 26.07
CA LEU A 556 33.23 10.04 27.19
C LEU A 556 33.35 8.68 27.86
N LYS A 557 32.29 7.88 27.86
CA LYS A 557 32.20 6.61 28.62
C LYS A 557 32.49 5.38 27.77
N GLU A 558 32.03 5.37 26.52
CA GLU A 558 31.92 4.16 25.71
C GLU A 558 32.65 4.24 24.36
N LEU A 559 33.12 5.42 23.95
CA LEU A 559 33.90 5.56 22.73
C LEU A 559 35.25 4.82 22.82
N ASN A 560 35.46 3.88 21.90
CA ASN A 560 36.75 3.23 21.69
C ASN A 560 37.73 4.22 21.01
N LEU A 561 38.42 5.04 21.82
CA LEU A 561 39.42 6.02 21.35
C LEU A 561 40.51 5.37 20.50
N GLU A 562 40.93 4.17 20.91
CA GLU A 562 41.98 3.40 20.27
C GLU A 562 41.61 3.03 18.82
N GLU A 563 40.34 2.76 18.54
CA GLU A 563 39.85 2.44 17.19
C GLU A 563 39.47 3.66 16.35
N THR A 564 39.11 4.77 17.00
CA THR A 564 38.61 6.00 16.36
C THR A 564 39.62 6.62 15.37
N ARG A 565 39.13 7.04 14.19
CA ARG A 565 39.93 7.77 13.18
C ARG A 565 40.19 9.22 13.62
N GLN A 566 41.37 9.75 13.34
CA GLN A 566 41.76 11.13 13.68
C GLN A 566 40.76 12.17 13.17
N GLU A 567 40.30 12.04 11.91
CA GLU A 567 39.37 12.98 11.27
C GLU A 567 38.05 13.07 12.03
N ALA A 568 37.43 11.91 12.32
CA ALA A 568 36.21 11.83 13.12
C ALA A 568 36.42 12.38 14.53
N PHE A 569 37.51 12.00 15.21
CA PHE A 569 37.84 12.49 16.55
C PHE A 569 37.93 14.02 16.62
N LEU A 570 38.54 14.66 15.61
CA LEU A 570 38.67 16.12 15.55
C LEU A 570 37.33 16.86 15.31
N GLN A 571 36.28 16.15 14.91
CA GLN A 571 34.93 16.69 14.79
C GLN A 571 34.13 16.67 16.11
N ILE A 572 34.67 16.12 17.21
CA ILE A 572 33.98 16.15 18.52
C ILE A 572 33.97 17.60 19.04
N GLY A 573 32.82 18.27 18.94
CA GLY A 573 32.67 19.70 19.19
C GLY A 573 33.04 20.14 20.61
N PHE A 574 32.56 19.41 21.64
CA PHE A 574 32.74 19.81 23.03
C PHE A 574 34.21 19.86 23.48
N LEU A 575 35.12 19.13 22.82
CA LEU A 575 36.55 19.15 23.14
C LEU A 575 37.22 20.51 22.80
N ALA A 576 36.55 21.38 22.04
CA ALA A 576 36.98 22.77 21.84
C ALA A 576 36.85 23.64 23.10
N HIS A 577 36.13 23.17 24.13
CA HIS A 577 35.79 23.90 25.36
C HIS A 577 36.44 23.27 26.61
N PRO A 578 37.78 23.24 26.72
CA PRO A 578 38.49 22.42 27.73
C PRO A 578 38.19 22.78 29.19
N GLY A 579 37.75 24.00 29.50
CA GLY A 579 37.33 24.39 30.84
C GLY A 579 36.00 23.75 31.24
N GLU A 580 34.97 23.97 30.43
CA GLU A 580 33.62 23.43 30.60
C GLU A 580 33.65 21.89 30.70
N VAL A 581 34.44 21.23 29.86
CA VAL A 581 34.62 19.76 29.90
C VAL A 581 35.21 19.31 31.24
N ARG A 582 36.24 19.98 31.76
CA ARG A 582 36.87 19.62 33.04
C ARG A 582 35.91 19.76 34.23
N GLU A 583 35.12 20.83 34.26
CA GLU A 583 34.08 21.03 35.28
C GLU A 583 32.94 20.00 35.16
N TRP A 584 32.54 19.67 33.93
CA TRP A 584 31.54 18.65 33.66
C TRP A 584 31.97 17.25 34.11
N VAL A 585 33.19 16.81 33.74
CA VAL A 585 33.66 15.45 34.04
C VAL A 585 34.05 15.22 35.49
N ALA A 586 34.30 16.28 36.27
CA ALA A 586 34.58 16.19 37.72
C ALA A 586 33.48 15.45 38.52
N ARG A 587 32.26 15.39 37.99
CA ARG A 587 31.11 14.65 38.56
C ARG A 587 31.13 13.13 38.30
N TYR A 588 32.04 12.65 37.46
CA TYR A 588 32.12 11.25 37.03
C TYR A 588 33.27 10.49 37.70
N SER A 589 33.34 9.17 37.48
CA SER A 589 34.41 8.33 38.02
C SER A 589 35.80 8.75 37.51
N PRO A 590 36.89 8.45 38.24
CA PRO A 590 38.25 8.78 37.83
C PRO A 590 38.63 8.24 36.44
N GLN A 591 38.03 7.13 35.99
CA GLN A 591 38.24 6.55 34.66
C GLN A 591 37.68 7.45 33.54
N VAL A 592 36.51 8.06 33.74
CA VAL A 592 35.89 8.98 32.78
C VAL A 592 36.65 10.31 32.75
N GLN A 593 37.03 10.83 33.92
CA GLN A 593 37.91 12.00 34.02
C GLN A 593 39.23 11.76 33.26
N SER A 594 39.79 10.57 33.41
CA SER A 594 41.05 10.21 32.75
C SER A 594 40.92 10.08 31.23
N THR A 595 39.83 9.47 30.75
CA THR A 595 39.50 9.42 29.32
C THR A 595 39.32 10.84 28.76
N ALA A 596 38.61 11.72 29.46
CA ALA A 596 38.42 13.11 29.05
C ALA A 596 39.75 13.91 29.01
N ASN A 597 40.66 13.71 29.97
CA ASN A 597 41.98 14.33 29.95
C ASN A 597 42.78 13.92 28.71
N VAL A 598 42.80 12.62 28.37
CA VAL A 598 43.44 12.09 27.16
C VAL A 598 42.78 12.67 25.90
N MET A 599 41.45 12.75 25.85
CA MET A 599 40.74 13.33 24.71
C MET A 599 41.07 14.81 24.51
N LEU A 600 41.05 15.63 25.56
CA LEU A 600 41.38 17.06 25.48
C LEU A 600 42.84 17.28 25.02
N ALA A 601 43.78 16.47 25.52
CA ALA A 601 45.18 16.54 25.11
C ALA A 601 45.40 16.07 23.67
N ALA A 602 44.74 14.99 23.23
CA ALA A 602 44.76 14.52 21.85
C ALA A 602 44.16 15.55 20.88
N TYR A 603 43.07 16.20 21.29
CA TYR A 603 42.40 17.23 20.50
C TYR A 603 43.32 18.42 20.24
N ARG A 604 43.95 18.97 21.28
CA ARG A 604 44.96 20.02 21.14
C ARG A 604 46.16 19.56 20.30
N TRP A 605 46.70 18.36 20.57
CA TRP A 605 47.86 17.83 19.83
C TRP A 605 47.64 17.73 18.32
N PHE A 606 46.41 17.43 17.87
CA PHE A 606 46.10 17.27 16.46
C PHE A 606 45.35 18.45 15.82
N ARG A 607 44.76 19.37 16.60
CA ARG A 607 44.13 20.61 16.11
C ARG A 607 45.05 21.83 16.13
N ASP A 608 45.89 22.00 17.15
CA ASP A 608 46.80 23.16 17.27
C ASP A 608 47.81 23.15 16.11
N ALA A 609 48.18 24.32 15.55
CA ALA A 609 49.05 24.39 14.37
C ALA A 609 50.48 23.92 14.65
N GLU A 610 51.07 24.40 15.74
CA GLU A 610 52.39 24.02 16.25
C GLU A 610 52.28 23.55 17.71
N PRO A 611 51.87 22.29 17.97
CA PRO A 611 51.80 21.76 19.33
C PRO A 611 53.21 21.64 19.94
N ASP A 612 53.28 21.89 21.24
CA ASP A 612 54.47 21.79 22.08
C ASP A 612 54.22 20.86 23.29
N GLU A 613 55.15 20.80 24.23
CA GLU A 613 55.07 19.91 25.39
C GLU A 613 53.97 20.32 26.39
N SER A 614 53.36 21.50 26.27
CA SER A 614 52.28 21.97 27.17
C SER A 614 51.00 21.13 27.07
N ILE A 615 50.82 20.37 25.98
CA ILE A 615 49.69 19.44 25.81
C ILE A 615 49.69 18.31 26.86
N PHE A 616 50.83 18.01 27.46
CA PHE A 616 50.98 16.97 28.50
C PHE A 616 50.69 17.52 29.91
N GLY A 617 50.43 18.82 30.06
CA GLY A 617 50.24 19.49 31.34
C GLY A 617 49.08 18.90 32.16
N GLY A 618 49.42 18.25 33.27
CA GLY A 618 48.46 17.65 34.21
C GLY A 618 48.03 16.22 33.86
N LEU A 619 48.65 15.56 32.88
CA LEU A 619 48.44 14.14 32.63
C LEU A 619 49.28 13.27 33.58
N SER A 620 48.68 12.18 34.07
CA SER A 620 49.38 11.09 34.73
C SER A 620 50.21 10.25 33.74
N PRO A 621 51.19 9.45 34.21
CA PRO A 621 52.01 8.61 33.33
C PRO A 621 51.22 7.63 32.45
N ALA A 622 50.10 7.11 32.95
CA ALA A 622 49.23 6.19 32.20
C ALA A 622 48.44 6.91 31.10
N GLU A 623 47.96 8.13 31.37
CA GLU A 623 47.30 8.97 30.37
C GLU A 623 48.26 9.43 29.28
N LEU A 624 49.50 9.77 29.67
CA LEU A 624 50.55 10.17 28.73
C LEU A 624 50.93 9.01 27.79
N ASP A 625 51.10 7.78 28.29
CA ASP A 625 51.36 6.63 27.40
C ASP A 625 50.16 6.33 26.50
N ARG A 626 48.91 6.32 27.03
CA ARG A 626 47.69 6.13 26.23
C ARG A 626 47.58 7.17 25.10
N LEU A 627 47.79 8.44 25.43
CA LEU A 627 47.83 9.54 24.48
C LEU A 627 48.91 9.32 23.40
N GLN A 628 50.13 8.93 23.80
CA GLN A 628 51.22 8.69 22.86
C GLN A 628 51.03 7.45 21.99
N GLN A 629 50.37 6.41 22.50
CA GLN A 629 49.96 5.25 21.67
C GLN A 629 48.95 5.68 20.60
N LEU A 630 47.94 6.47 20.97
CA LEU A 630 46.96 7.04 20.04
C LEU A 630 47.63 7.93 18.98
N GLY A 631 48.50 8.86 19.41
CA GLY A 631 49.21 9.77 18.52
C GLY A 631 50.20 9.05 17.58
N ARG A 632 50.87 7.99 18.04
CA ARG A 632 51.66 7.09 17.18
C ARG A 632 50.74 6.51 16.09
N ARG A 633 49.64 5.83 16.47
CA ARG A 633 48.68 5.21 15.53
C ARG A 633 48.19 6.18 14.46
N TRP A 634 47.75 7.39 14.83
CA TRP A 634 47.26 8.37 13.86
C TRP A 634 48.36 8.88 12.91
N LEU A 635 49.57 9.13 13.41
CA LEU A 635 50.70 9.57 12.59
C LEU A 635 51.31 8.46 11.71
N GLN A 636 50.93 7.18 11.91
CA GLN A 636 51.53 6.03 11.23
C GLN A 636 51.50 6.12 9.70
N LYS A 637 50.45 6.74 9.13
CA LYS A 637 50.23 6.83 7.67
C LYS A 637 50.58 8.21 7.08
N ASP A 638 50.93 9.19 7.90
CA ASP A 638 51.20 10.58 7.50
C ASP A 638 52.57 11.03 8.07
N LEU A 639 53.63 10.39 7.56
CA LEU A 639 55.01 10.63 8.00
C LEU A 639 55.76 11.54 7.01
N GLU A 640 55.32 12.80 6.94
CA GLU A 640 55.92 13.84 6.11
C GLU A 640 56.66 14.92 6.92
N PRO A 641 57.54 15.74 6.29
CA PRO A 641 58.30 16.78 6.98
C PRO A 641 57.47 17.81 7.77
N SER A 642 56.24 18.06 7.34
CA SER A 642 55.25 18.90 8.03
C SER A 642 54.78 18.32 9.37
N ARG A 643 54.81 16.99 9.52
CA ARG A 643 54.33 16.26 10.71
C ARG A 643 55.44 15.93 11.71
N PHE A 644 56.71 16.07 11.34
CA PHE A 644 57.84 15.65 12.18
C PHE A 644 57.82 16.25 13.60
N ARG A 645 57.41 17.52 13.79
CA ARG A 645 57.30 18.08 15.16
C ARG A 645 56.29 17.32 16.03
N ARG A 646 55.14 16.94 15.46
CA ARG A 646 54.11 16.17 16.18
C ARG A 646 54.60 14.76 16.51
N LEU A 647 55.32 14.12 15.59
CA LEU A 647 55.90 12.80 15.80
C LEU A 647 56.87 12.75 16.97
N VAL A 648 57.67 13.80 17.19
CA VAL A 648 58.62 13.86 18.31
C VAL A 648 57.91 13.81 19.67
N LEU A 649 56.75 14.48 19.79
CA LEU A 649 55.93 14.46 21.01
C LEU A 649 55.40 13.04 21.33
N ALA A 650 55.31 12.15 20.34
CA ALA A 650 54.85 10.77 20.51
C ALA A 650 55.88 9.81 21.16
N PHE A 651 57.10 10.30 21.43
CA PHE A 651 58.21 9.54 22.03
C PHE A 651 58.84 10.27 23.22
N TYR A 652 58.06 11.13 23.87
CA TYR A 652 58.51 12.07 24.88
C TYR A 652 58.23 11.52 26.29
N ARG A 653 59.27 11.25 27.09
CA ARG A 653 59.12 10.44 28.32
C ARG A 653 58.67 11.21 29.56
N ASP A 654 59.02 12.49 29.65
CA ASP A 654 58.96 13.24 30.90
C ASP A 654 58.93 14.76 30.61
N ALA A 655 57.88 15.42 31.12
CA ALA A 655 57.61 16.85 30.97
C ALA A 655 58.65 17.75 31.65
N ASP A 656 59.26 17.29 32.74
CA ASP A 656 60.18 18.12 33.53
C ASP A 656 61.62 18.04 33.01
N THR A 657 62.02 16.91 32.42
CA THR A 657 63.39 16.70 31.89
C THR A 657 63.53 16.86 30.38
N GLY A 658 62.43 16.77 29.61
CA GLY A 658 62.45 16.93 28.16
C GLY A 658 63.13 15.79 27.40
N LEU A 659 63.16 14.58 27.99
CA LEU A 659 63.83 13.41 27.42
C LEU A 659 62.98 12.70 26.35
N ILE A 660 63.60 12.37 25.22
CA ILE A 660 62.97 11.67 24.09
C ILE A 660 63.57 10.27 23.92
N GLU A 661 62.74 9.27 23.62
CA GLU A 661 63.17 7.94 23.21
C GLU A 661 63.71 7.90 21.77
N TYR A 662 64.84 8.55 21.52
CA TYR A 662 65.42 8.68 20.17
C TYR A 662 65.57 7.35 19.42
N GLY A 663 65.88 6.26 20.12
CA GLY A 663 65.98 4.92 19.54
C GLY A 663 64.64 4.33 19.10
N ALA A 664 63.57 4.54 19.87
CA ALA A 664 62.23 4.09 19.52
C ALA A 664 61.64 4.95 18.38
N LEU A 665 61.87 6.27 18.42
CA LEU A 665 61.49 7.22 17.37
C LEU A 665 62.10 6.86 16.01
N LEU A 666 63.41 6.62 15.93
CA LEU A 666 64.07 6.21 14.68
C LEU A 666 63.67 4.78 14.25
N HIS A 667 63.33 3.89 15.19
CA HIS A 667 62.78 2.58 14.85
C HIS A 667 61.37 2.68 14.27
N TYR A 668 60.52 3.55 14.81
CA TYR A 668 59.17 3.80 14.32
C TYR A 668 59.18 4.39 12.90
N LEU A 669 60.03 5.39 12.68
CA LEU A 669 60.29 5.94 11.35
C LEU A 669 60.78 4.85 10.37
N HIS A 670 61.62 3.91 10.80
CA HIS A 670 62.04 2.81 9.94
C HIS A 670 60.86 1.91 9.50
N LEU A 671 59.94 1.62 10.43
CA LEU A 671 58.84 0.67 10.21
C LEU A 671 57.69 1.24 9.38
N HIS A 672 57.46 2.55 9.42
CA HIS A 672 56.25 3.16 8.89
C HIS A 672 56.47 4.27 7.87
N ALA A 673 57.69 4.80 7.72
CA ALA A 673 57.94 5.78 6.66
C ALA A 673 57.79 5.14 5.27
N PRO A 674 57.24 5.86 4.27
CA PRO A 674 56.97 5.32 2.94
C PRO A 674 58.26 4.90 2.20
N ASN A 675 59.39 5.49 2.55
CA ASN A 675 60.70 5.11 2.06
C ASN A 675 61.80 5.48 3.08
N ARG A 676 63.03 5.03 2.84
CA ARG A 676 64.18 5.34 3.71
C ARG A 676 64.63 6.80 3.62
N GLU A 677 64.25 7.53 2.57
CA GLU A 677 64.60 8.93 2.36
C GLU A 677 63.86 9.86 3.31
N THR A 678 62.60 9.57 3.65
CA THR A 678 61.85 10.23 4.72
C THR A 678 62.61 10.19 6.05
N VAL A 679 63.30 9.09 6.37
CA VAL A 679 64.11 8.99 7.60
C VAL A 679 65.34 9.90 7.52
N TYR A 680 65.94 10.07 6.33
CA TYR A 680 67.05 11.01 6.12
C TYR A 680 66.59 12.47 6.15
N LEU A 681 65.41 12.77 5.61
CA LEU A 681 64.75 14.07 5.74
C LEU A 681 64.45 14.39 7.21
N PHE A 682 63.99 13.41 8.00
CA PHE A 682 63.81 13.57 9.44
C PHE A 682 65.13 13.90 10.15
N MET A 683 66.20 13.16 9.87
CA MET A 683 67.52 13.43 10.45
C MET A 683 68.00 14.85 10.10
N ASN A 684 67.89 15.27 8.85
CA ASN A 684 68.30 16.60 8.41
C ASN A 684 67.41 17.74 8.96
N TRP A 685 66.11 17.48 9.18
CA TRP A 685 65.20 18.41 9.87
C TRP A 685 65.53 18.53 11.37
N SER A 686 65.82 17.40 12.03
CA SER A 686 66.03 17.32 13.47
C SER A 686 67.22 18.15 13.96
N GLU A 687 68.29 18.27 13.17
CA GLU A 687 69.50 19.04 13.50
C GLU A 687 69.21 20.51 13.85
N LYS A 688 68.11 21.07 13.31
CA LYS A 688 67.66 22.45 13.51
C LYS A 688 66.71 22.62 14.71
N GLN A 689 66.36 21.53 15.41
CA GLN A 689 65.35 21.54 16.48
C GLN A 689 65.99 21.51 17.88
N ARG A 690 65.42 22.29 18.81
CA ARG A 690 65.90 22.41 20.22
C ARG A 690 66.00 21.07 20.96
N LEU A 691 65.16 20.11 20.57
CA LEU A 691 65.01 18.80 21.19
C LEU A 691 66.08 17.78 20.77
N PHE A 692 66.94 18.12 19.79
CA PHE A 692 67.98 17.25 19.25
C PHE A 692 69.36 17.91 19.24
N SER A 693 69.42 19.23 19.41
CA SER A 693 70.62 20.05 19.29
C SER A 693 70.69 21.08 20.41
N ARG A 694 71.78 21.06 21.19
CA ARG A 694 72.10 22.06 22.23
C ARG A 694 73.49 22.63 21.95
N GLU A 695 73.65 23.96 22.02
CA GLU A 695 74.96 24.64 21.86
C GLU A 695 75.76 24.23 20.59
N ARG A 696 75.07 24.05 19.46
CA ARG A 696 75.65 23.55 18.18
C ARG A 696 76.28 22.15 18.28
N LYS A 697 75.79 21.30 19.19
CA LYS A 697 76.11 19.86 19.25
C LYS A 697 74.81 19.06 19.30
N LEU A 698 74.78 17.92 18.61
CA LEU A 698 73.66 16.97 18.75
C LEU A 698 73.68 16.33 20.14
N GLU A 699 72.49 16.01 20.65
CA GLU A 699 72.33 15.30 21.92
C GLU A 699 73.00 13.90 21.85
N PRO A 700 73.81 13.49 22.85
CA PRO A 700 74.57 12.23 22.81
C PRO A 700 73.75 10.95 22.60
N GLY A 701 72.57 10.83 23.20
CA GLY A 701 71.62 9.74 23.00
C GLY A 701 71.08 9.70 21.56
N TYR A 702 70.77 10.85 20.97
CA TYR A 702 70.37 10.96 19.57
C TYR A 702 71.50 10.55 18.62
N VAL A 703 72.75 10.97 18.87
CA VAL A 703 73.92 10.51 18.10
C VAL A 703 74.08 8.99 18.19
N ALA A 704 73.87 8.40 19.37
CA ALA A 704 73.89 6.94 19.53
C ALA A 704 72.76 6.25 18.74
N ALA A 705 71.54 6.81 18.76
CA ALA A 705 70.39 6.29 18.03
C ALA A 705 70.58 6.35 16.50
N VAL A 706 71.11 7.46 15.97
CA VAL A 706 71.45 7.60 14.53
C VAL A 706 72.49 6.56 14.10
N VAL A 707 73.56 6.36 14.89
CA VAL A 707 74.56 5.32 14.61
C VAL A 707 73.97 3.91 14.68
N ALA A 708 73.07 3.65 15.65
CA ALA A 708 72.38 2.37 15.78
C ALA A 708 71.42 2.08 14.60
N TYR A 709 70.70 3.10 14.11
CA TYR A 709 69.83 3.00 12.94
C TYR A 709 70.59 2.48 11.71
N PHE A 710 71.69 3.13 11.32
CA PHE A 710 72.44 2.70 10.14
C PHE A 710 73.10 1.32 10.31
N LYS A 711 73.50 0.94 11.53
CA LYS A 711 73.99 -0.43 11.80
C LYS A 711 72.90 -1.51 11.62
N LYS A 712 71.69 -1.23 12.08
CA LYS A 712 70.62 -2.24 12.20
C LYS A 712 69.73 -2.30 10.96
N TYR A 713 69.47 -1.17 10.32
CA TYR A 713 68.39 -1.02 9.34
C TYR A 713 68.84 -0.57 7.94
N ASP A 714 69.93 0.20 7.82
CA ASP A 714 70.49 0.56 6.49
C ASP A 714 72.03 0.66 6.49
N GLN A 715 72.67 -0.51 6.36
CA GLN A 715 74.13 -0.63 6.31
C GLN A 715 74.75 -0.10 5.00
N ASP A 716 73.94 0.03 3.95
CA ASP A 716 74.36 0.40 2.59
C ASP A 716 74.06 1.85 2.21
N ALA A 717 73.33 2.59 3.06
CA ALA A 717 72.95 3.99 2.87
C ALA A 717 74.08 4.87 2.29
N PHE A 718 75.28 4.78 2.87
CA PHE A 718 76.45 5.59 2.49
C PHE A 718 77.16 5.13 1.19
N LYS A 719 76.76 4.00 0.60
CA LYS A 719 77.25 3.50 -0.70
C LYS A 719 76.48 4.11 -1.87
N ASN A 720 75.22 4.50 -1.68
CA ASN A 720 74.41 5.13 -2.72
C ASN A 720 74.88 6.58 -3.00
N ARG A 721 75.33 6.84 -4.24
CA ARG A 721 75.86 8.15 -4.68
C ARG A 721 74.80 9.26 -4.66
N THR A 722 73.53 8.92 -4.85
CA THR A 722 72.40 9.87 -4.86
C THR A 722 72.06 10.31 -3.43
N ASN A 723 71.82 9.35 -2.52
CA ASN A 723 71.55 9.62 -1.10
C ASN A 723 72.67 10.43 -0.45
N ARG A 724 73.92 10.12 -0.82
CA ARG A 724 75.10 10.84 -0.33
C ARG A 724 75.07 12.32 -0.72
N LYS A 725 74.72 12.67 -1.96
CA LYS A 725 74.66 14.07 -2.43
C LYS A 725 73.45 14.84 -1.89
N LEU A 726 72.30 14.19 -1.79
CA LEU A 726 71.04 14.85 -1.39
C LEU A 726 70.93 15.01 0.12
N TYR A 727 71.24 13.96 0.89
CA TYR A 727 70.94 13.92 2.32
C TYR A 727 72.18 13.99 3.19
N PHE A 728 73.25 13.25 2.87
CA PHE A 728 74.40 13.14 3.78
C PHE A 728 75.45 14.24 3.63
N GLU A 729 75.67 14.79 2.43
CA GLU A 729 76.62 15.88 2.19
C GLU A 729 76.02 17.27 2.48
N GLN A 730 74.68 17.40 2.50
CA GLN A 730 73.97 18.65 2.83
C GLN A 730 73.69 18.84 4.34
N ALA A 731 74.00 17.83 5.17
CA ALA A 731 73.85 17.91 6.62
C ALA A 731 74.86 18.88 7.24
N GLY A 732 74.46 19.55 8.32
CA GLY A 732 75.30 20.46 9.09
C GLY A 732 76.45 19.74 9.82
N ALA A 733 77.40 20.53 10.32
CA ALA A 733 78.59 19.99 10.98
C ALA A 733 78.29 19.05 12.18
N PRO A 734 77.27 19.30 13.03
CA PRO A 734 76.87 18.37 14.08
C PRO A 734 76.40 16.99 13.56
N LEU A 735 75.54 16.95 12.54
CA LEU A 735 74.99 15.72 11.99
C LEU A 735 76.02 14.98 11.11
N GLN A 736 76.90 15.70 10.41
CA GLN A 736 78.08 15.15 9.73
C GLN A 736 78.95 14.31 10.68
N ALA A 737 79.18 14.78 11.92
CA ALA A 737 79.98 14.03 12.89
C ALA A 737 79.34 12.67 13.24
N ALA A 738 78.00 12.63 13.37
CA ALA A 738 77.24 11.39 13.58
C ALA A 738 77.32 10.46 12.36
N TYR A 739 77.17 10.98 11.13
CA TYR A 739 77.30 10.19 9.90
C TYR A 739 78.72 9.64 9.68
N VAL A 740 79.76 10.42 9.98
CA VAL A 740 81.16 9.95 9.94
C VAL A 740 81.39 8.81 10.95
N LYS A 741 80.84 8.94 12.16
CA LYS A 741 80.88 7.88 13.18
C LYS A 741 80.17 6.62 12.69
N ALA A 742 78.93 6.72 12.23
CA ALA A 742 78.16 5.60 11.66
C ALA A 742 78.90 4.90 10.53
N ARG A 743 79.44 5.65 9.56
CA ARG A 743 80.22 5.12 8.43
C ARG A 743 81.50 4.39 8.87
N SER A 744 82.17 4.88 9.92
CA SER A 744 83.34 4.19 10.49
C SER A 744 82.96 2.86 11.15
N GLU A 745 81.80 2.82 11.79
CA GLU A 745 81.24 1.65 12.47
C GLU A 745 80.47 0.69 11.54
N LEU A 746 80.34 1.04 10.26
CA LEU A 746 79.90 0.18 9.14
C LEU A 746 81.04 -0.31 8.24
N SER A 747 82.25 0.25 8.38
CA SER A 747 83.39 -0.15 7.55
C SER A 747 83.81 -1.61 7.84
N PRO A 748 84.18 -2.43 6.81
CA PRO A 748 84.63 -3.81 7.00
C PRO A 748 85.80 -3.93 8.01
N PRO A 749 85.96 -5.07 8.70
CA PRO A 749 87.03 -5.26 9.71
C PRO A 749 88.43 -4.93 9.16
N ILE A 750 88.71 -5.37 7.94
CA ILE A 750 89.96 -5.11 7.22
C ILE A 750 90.19 -3.61 7.02
N VAL A 751 89.15 -2.82 6.74
CA VAL A 751 89.27 -1.36 6.53
C VAL A 751 89.48 -0.61 7.85
N ARG A 752 88.88 -1.08 8.97
CA ARG A 752 89.20 -0.54 10.31
C ARG A 752 90.65 -0.82 10.71
N TRP A 753 91.15 -2.00 10.39
CA TRP A 753 92.55 -2.38 10.62
C TRP A 753 93.51 -1.56 9.74
N LEU A 754 93.23 -1.44 8.43
CA LEU A 754 94.06 -0.71 7.47
C LEU A 754 94.18 0.80 7.79
N ARG A 755 93.11 1.43 8.30
CA ARG A 755 93.15 2.83 8.74
C ARG A 755 93.93 3.04 10.04
N ARG A 756 94.01 2.04 10.91
CA ARG A 756 94.75 2.11 12.19
C ARG A 756 96.26 1.87 12.02
N ASN A 757 96.68 1.24 10.91
CA ASN A 757 98.08 0.84 10.69
C ASN A 757 98.65 1.28 9.32
N ARG A 758 98.77 2.60 9.11
CA ARG A 758 99.21 3.22 7.83
C ARG A 758 100.59 2.81 7.29
N LYS A 759 101.43 2.08 8.05
CA LYS A 759 102.82 1.75 7.65
C LYS A 759 102.98 0.43 6.88
N ALA A 760 101.97 -0.45 6.85
CA ALA A 760 102.09 -1.77 6.21
C ALA A 760 101.79 -1.80 4.69
N MET A 761 101.27 -0.70 4.13
CA MET A 761 100.74 -0.66 2.76
C MET A 761 101.81 -0.80 1.64
N VAL A 762 103.09 -0.65 1.98
CA VAL A 762 104.21 -0.69 1.02
C VAL A 762 104.64 -2.12 0.66
N TRP A 763 104.36 -3.12 1.50
CA TRP A 763 104.86 -4.49 1.32
C TRP A 763 103.95 -5.42 0.50
N PHE A 764 102.70 -5.03 0.25
CA PHE A 764 101.73 -5.90 -0.47
C PHE A 764 101.73 -5.68 -2.00
N ALA A 765 102.32 -4.59 -2.50
CA ALA A 765 102.31 -4.26 -3.93
C ALA A 765 103.34 -5.05 -4.77
N THR A 766 104.35 -5.63 -4.14
CA THR A 766 105.45 -6.37 -4.80
C THR A 766 105.21 -7.88 -4.96
N ALA A 767 104.17 -8.43 -4.33
CA ALA A 767 103.94 -9.90 -4.29
C ALA A 767 103.13 -10.47 -5.47
N ILE A 768 102.54 -9.64 -6.33
CA ILE A 768 101.58 -10.08 -7.38
C ILE A 768 102.23 -10.19 -8.78
N LEU A 769 103.50 -9.79 -8.94
CA LEU A 769 104.14 -9.61 -10.26
C LEU A 769 105.09 -10.74 -10.74
N VAL A 770 105.20 -11.87 -10.02
CA VAL A 770 106.27 -12.88 -10.27
C VAL A 770 105.77 -14.32 -10.48
N ILE A 771 104.47 -14.56 -10.66
CA ILE A 771 103.95 -15.88 -11.11
C ILE A 771 103.12 -15.71 -12.39
N GLY A 772 103.79 -15.86 -13.52
CA GLY A 772 103.15 -15.90 -14.84
C GLY A 772 103.23 -17.30 -15.47
N GLY A 773 102.08 -17.82 -15.90
CA GLY A 773 101.91 -18.73 -17.04
C GLY A 773 102.43 -20.18 -16.97
N ILE A 774 101.55 -21.16 -17.25
CA ILE A 774 101.46 -21.89 -18.54
C ILE A 774 100.50 -23.10 -18.42
N GLY A 775 99.68 -23.33 -19.47
CA GLY A 775 98.85 -24.53 -19.69
C GLY A 775 97.50 -24.55 -18.94
N GLY A 776 96.32 -24.64 -19.56
CA GLY A 776 95.91 -25.00 -20.93
C GLY A 776 95.08 -26.30 -20.91
N GLY A 777 93.93 -26.45 -21.57
CA GLY A 777 93.11 -25.52 -22.36
C GLY A 777 92.00 -26.29 -23.14
N LEU A 778 91.10 -25.55 -23.83
CA LEU A 778 90.22 -26.02 -24.95
C LEU A 778 89.13 -27.07 -24.62
N ALA A 779 88.05 -27.28 -25.38
CA ALA A 779 87.24 -26.53 -26.37
C ALA A 779 85.95 -27.37 -26.64
N ALA A 780 84.88 -26.97 -27.36
CA ALA A 780 84.51 -25.75 -28.10
C ALA A 780 83.11 -25.27 -27.59
N SER A 781 82.13 -24.70 -28.29
CA SER A 781 81.87 -24.21 -29.67
C SER A 781 80.87 -23.04 -29.54
N GLY A 782 80.83 -21.96 -30.34
CA GLY A 782 81.25 -21.77 -31.75
C GLY A 782 80.00 -21.35 -32.56
N VAL A 783 79.50 -20.11 -32.44
CA VAL A 783 79.86 -18.89 -33.21
C VAL A 783 79.23 -18.78 -34.61
N PHE A 784 78.36 -17.77 -34.76
CA PHE A 784 78.00 -16.92 -35.91
C PHE A 784 77.27 -15.71 -35.25
N ASP A 785 77.61 -14.42 -35.37
CA ASP A 785 78.09 -13.55 -36.48
C ASP A 785 77.02 -13.39 -37.59
N SER A 786 76.64 -12.20 -38.09
CA SER A 786 77.08 -10.80 -37.87
C SER A 786 76.02 -9.79 -38.40
N GLY A 787 76.16 -8.48 -38.14
CA GLY A 787 75.66 -7.42 -39.06
C GLY A 787 74.60 -6.41 -38.57
N LYS A 788 74.87 -5.11 -38.80
CA LYS A 788 74.01 -3.90 -38.64
C LYS A 788 73.48 -3.46 -40.03
N PRO A 789 72.55 -2.46 -40.26
CA PRO A 789 72.32 -1.22 -39.50
C PRO A 789 70.83 -0.76 -39.38
N ALA A 790 70.54 0.55 -39.53
CA ALA A 790 69.39 1.26 -38.92
C ALA A 790 68.52 2.10 -39.90
N VAL A 791 67.49 2.76 -39.32
CA VAL A 791 66.66 3.91 -39.81
C VAL A 791 65.24 3.58 -40.32
N ALA A 792 64.24 4.13 -39.60
CA ALA A 792 62.92 4.74 -39.97
C ALA A 792 62.04 4.18 -41.12
N ASP A 793 60.72 4.34 -41.18
CA ASP A 793 59.76 5.11 -40.35
C ASP A 793 58.32 4.55 -40.50
N ILE A 794 57.33 5.22 -39.88
CA ILE A 794 55.85 5.23 -40.07
C ILE A 794 55.08 4.94 -38.77
N THR A 795 54.72 6.05 -38.11
CA THR A 795 53.49 6.34 -37.34
C THR A 795 52.39 5.28 -37.25
N ALA A 796 51.89 5.02 -36.02
CA ALA A 796 50.53 5.44 -35.61
C ALA A 796 50.25 5.25 -34.09
N SER A 797 49.31 6.07 -33.58
CA SER A 797 48.50 5.90 -32.36
C SER A 797 49.17 5.73 -30.98
N ASN A 798 49.10 6.85 -30.25
CA ASN A 798 49.11 7.01 -28.79
C ASN A 798 47.86 6.35 -28.12
N PRO A 799 47.63 6.44 -26.79
CA PRO A 799 47.78 5.30 -25.89
C PRO A 799 46.46 4.75 -25.30
N ALA A 800 46.55 3.61 -24.62
CA ALA A 800 45.42 2.96 -23.95
C ALA A 800 44.87 3.81 -22.77
N PRO A 801 43.53 3.95 -22.65
CA PRO A 801 42.89 4.56 -21.48
C PRO A 801 42.78 3.59 -20.30
N SER A 802 42.49 4.18 -19.15
CA SER A 802 42.31 3.59 -17.82
C SER A 802 41.18 2.55 -17.69
N PRO A 803 41.14 1.76 -16.60
CA PRO A 803 40.04 0.82 -16.35
C PRO A 803 38.75 1.59 -16.13
N GLN A 804 37.74 1.35 -16.97
CA GLN A 804 36.39 1.84 -16.70
C GLN A 804 35.74 1.02 -15.58
N GLU A 805 35.02 1.71 -14.71
CA GLU A 805 34.12 1.12 -13.74
C GLU A 805 33.13 0.17 -14.43
N ARG A 806 32.91 -1.00 -13.83
CA ARG A 806 31.75 -1.80 -14.18
C ARG A 806 30.53 -1.05 -13.66
N ALA A 807 29.73 -0.49 -14.57
CA ALA A 807 28.38 -0.07 -14.22
C ALA A 807 27.65 -1.26 -13.58
N ASN A 808 27.15 -1.08 -12.35
CA ASN A 808 26.35 -2.09 -11.68
C ASN A 808 25.10 -2.36 -12.51
N LYS A 809 25.05 -3.53 -13.13
CA LYS A 809 23.84 -4.03 -13.76
C LYS A 809 22.91 -4.46 -12.64
N ILE A 810 21.87 -3.69 -12.37
CA ILE A 810 20.85 -4.03 -11.39
C ILE A 810 20.15 -5.29 -11.91
N GLU A 811 20.32 -6.41 -11.20
CA GLU A 811 19.55 -7.61 -11.48
C GLU A 811 18.11 -7.38 -11.00
N PRO A 812 17.08 -7.88 -11.71
CA PRO A 812 15.70 -7.60 -11.33
C PRO A 812 15.38 -8.19 -9.96
N GLN A 813 14.60 -7.48 -9.17
CA GLN A 813 14.09 -7.97 -7.90
C GLN A 813 12.77 -8.70 -8.14
N VAL A 814 12.53 -9.81 -7.44
CA VAL A 814 11.30 -10.59 -7.59
C VAL A 814 10.62 -10.81 -6.25
N TYR A 815 9.31 -10.58 -6.19
CA TYR A 815 8.48 -10.95 -5.03
C TYR A 815 7.30 -11.80 -5.49
N ALA A 816 6.69 -12.52 -4.56
CA ALA A 816 5.51 -13.35 -4.82
C ALA A 816 4.26 -12.71 -4.24
N ARG A 817 3.11 -12.91 -4.88
CA ARG A 817 1.78 -12.61 -4.31
C ARG A 817 0.80 -13.75 -4.57
N GLN A 818 -0.24 -13.86 -3.74
CA GLN A 818 -1.38 -14.74 -4.01
C GLN A 818 -2.47 -13.94 -4.74
N VAL A 819 -3.05 -14.54 -5.78
CA VAL A 819 -4.22 -14.04 -6.50
C VAL A 819 -5.16 -15.20 -6.82
N GLU A 820 -6.43 -14.90 -7.10
CA GLU A 820 -7.36 -15.87 -7.67
C GLU A 820 -7.32 -15.77 -9.19
N ASP A 821 -7.16 -16.91 -9.88
CA ASP A 821 -7.13 -17.00 -11.33
C ASP A 821 -8.18 -18.00 -11.81
N PHE A 822 -8.74 -17.77 -13.00
CA PHE A 822 -9.89 -18.53 -13.52
C PHE A 822 -9.41 -19.68 -14.40
N VAL A 823 -9.18 -20.84 -13.77
CA VAL A 823 -8.54 -22.01 -14.41
C VAL A 823 -9.49 -23.20 -14.41
N ASP A 824 -9.73 -23.74 -15.61
CA ASP A 824 -10.66 -24.85 -15.89
C ASP A 824 -12.12 -24.59 -15.48
N GLY A 825 -12.56 -23.33 -15.49
CA GLY A 825 -13.95 -22.95 -15.20
C GLY A 825 -14.24 -22.64 -13.72
N GLU A 826 -13.23 -22.68 -12.86
CA GLU A 826 -13.33 -22.38 -11.43
C GLU A 826 -12.30 -21.32 -11.04
N TRP A 827 -12.62 -20.50 -10.03
CA TRP A 827 -11.64 -19.62 -9.38
C TRP A 827 -10.74 -20.45 -8.47
N LYS A 828 -9.42 -20.38 -8.69
CA LYS A 828 -8.42 -21.12 -7.92
C LYS A 828 -7.30 -20.18 -7.44
N PRO A 829 -6.85 -20.31 -6.18
CA PRO A 829 -5.71 -19.53 -5.71
C PRO A 829 -4.44 -19.97 -6.44
N THR A 830 -3.70 -19.00 -6.97
CA THR A 830 -2.42 -19.18 -7.65
C THR A 830 -1.40 -18.19 -7.09
N THR A 831 -0.12 -18.54 -7.15
CA THR A 831 0.98 -17.63 -6.85
C THR A 831 1.47 -16.98 -8.14
N GLU A 832 1.56 -15.66 -8.14
CA GLU A 832 2.24 -14.88 -9.17
C GLU A 832 3.62 -14.45 -8.67
N LEU A 833 4.61 -14.47 -9.56
CA LEU A 833 5.90 -13.83 -9.37
C LEU A 833 5.92 -12.50 -10.13
N ILE A 834 6.29 -11.42 -9.45
CA ILE A 834 6.39 -10.07 -10.01
C ILE A 834 7.85 -9.67 -10.02
N PHE A 835 8.37 -9.44 -11.22
CA PHE A 835 9.75 -9.03 -11.48
C PHE A 835 9.79 -7.51 -11.70
N GLU A 836 10.57 -6.81 -10.89
CA GLU A 836 10.74 -5.36 -10.92
C GLU A 836 12.05 -4.97 -11.61
N PHE A 837 11.93 -4.11 -12.62
CA PHE A 837 13.02 -3.63 -13.48
C PHE A 837 13.19 -2.12 -13.36
N GLY A 838 14.43 -1.65 -13.49
CA GLY A 838 14.76 -0.23 -13.51
C GLY A 838 14.38 0.49 -14.81
N THR A 839 14.16 -0.24 -15.91
CA THR A 839 13.82 0.33 -17.21
C THR A 839 12.72 -0.44 -17.97
N GLU A 840 11.95 0.28 -18.77
CA GLU A 840 10.92 -0.27 -19.67
C GLU A 840 11.53 -1.24 -20.71
N ALA A 841 12.75 -0.95 -21.18
CA ALA A 841 13.48 -1.80 -22.12
C ALA A 841 13.87 -3.17 -21.53
N GLU A 842 14.23 -3.21 -20.25
CA GLU A 842 14.52 -4.48 -19.56
C GLU A 842 13.23 -5.25 -19.26
N CYS A 843 12.17 -4.55 -18.83
CA CYS A 843 10.86 -5.13 -18.58
C CYS A 843 10.24 -5.77 -19.83
N SER A 844 10.33 -5.11 -20.98
CA SER A 844 9.80 -5.59 -22.27
C SER A 844 10.67 -6.67 -22.94
N ALA A 845 11.96 -6.75 -22.61
CA ALA A 845 12.87 -7.78 -23.11
C ALA A 845 12.94 -9.06 -22.23
N PHE A 846 12.28 -9.08 -21.07
CA PHE A 846 12.33 -10.20 -20.14
C PHE A 846 11.62 -11.45 -20.68
N GLN A 847 12.20 -12.64 -20.46
CA GLN A 847 11.57 -13.92 -20.80
C GLN A 847 11.90 -15.00 -19.76
N ALA A 848 10.86 -15.66 -19.25
CA ALA A 848 10.96 -16.70 -18.23
C ALA A 848 10.75 -18.11 -18.82
N GLY A 849 11.73 -18.62 -19.57
CA GLY A 849 11.67 -19.96 -20.17
C GLY A 849 11.67 -21.09 -19.14
N THR A 850 12.37 -20.92 -18.02
CA THR A 850 12.30 -21.84 -16.86
C THR A 850 12.46 -21.07 -15.56
N ILE A 851 11.53 -21.26 -14.63
CA ILE A 851 11.57 -20.71 -13.27
C ILE A 851 11.75 -21.87 -12.30
N THR A 852 12.72 -21.79 -11.39
CA THR A 852 12.85 -22.72 -10.27
C THR A 852 12.74 -21.97 -8.95
N LEU A 853 11.74 -22.33 -8.14
CA LEU A 853 11.64 -21.88 -6.76
C LEU A 853 12.49 -22.79 -5.87
N LYS A 854 13.30 -22.20 -5.01
CA LYS A 854 13.91 -22.86 -3.85
C LYS A 854 13.00 -22.65 -2.66
N LEU A 855 12.62 -23.75 -2.01
CA LEU A 855 11.81 -23.73 -0.81
C LEU A 855 12.66 -24.06 0.43
N GLU A 856 12.25 -23.54 1.58
CA GLU A 856 12.77 -23.94 2.87
C GLU A 856 12.80 -25.47 3.01
N GLY A 857 13.89 -26.00 3.58
CA GLY A 857 14.18 -27.45 3.59
C GLY A 857 14.85 -27.97 2.31
N GLY A 858 15.21 -27.11 1.35
CA GLY A 858 16.02 -27.49 0.19
C GLY A 858 15.25 -28.19 -0.94
N THR A 859 13.93 -28.06 -0.97
CA THR A 859 13.09 -28.59 -2.05
C THR A 859 13.04 -27.61 -3.21
N GLU A 860 13.33 -28.05 -4.43
CA GLU A 860 13.24 -27.23 -5.64
C GLU A 860 11.96 -27.56 -6.43
N GLN A 861 11.25 -26.53 -6.91
CA GLN A 861 10.09 -26.69 -7.80
C GLN A 861 10.32 -25.93 -9.11
N THR A 862 10.33 -26.65 -10.23
CA THR A 862 10.59 -26.08 -11.56
C THR A 862 9.32 -25.96 -12.40
N TYR A 863 9.13 -24.76 -12.96
CA TYR A 863 8.08 -24.37 -13.89
C TYR A 863 8.72 -24.03 -15.24
N LYS A 864 8.11 -24.48 -16.33
CA LYS A 864 8.59 -24.22 -17.70
C LYS A 864 7.51 -23.53 -18.51
N ASP A 865 7.93 -22.76 -19.51
CA ASP A 865 7.08 -22.22 -20.57
C ASP A 865 5.84 -21.47 -20.03
N ARG A 866 6.02 -20.70 -18.95
CA ARG A 866 4.96 -19.88 -18.37
C ARG A 866 4.80 -18.56 -19.16
N PRO A 867 3.57 -18.14 -19.49
CA PRO A 867 3.36 -16.87 -20.17
C PRO A 867 3.77 -15.71 -19.24
N VAL A 868 4.54 -14.78 -19.79
CA VAL A 868 4.95 -13.54 -19.10
C VAL A 868 4.01 -12.42 -19.54
N GLN A 869 3.39 -11.74 -18.58
CA GLN A 869 2.65 -10.51 -18.84
C GLN A 869 3.59 -9.32 -18.65
N HIS A 870 3.52 -8.35 -19.58
CA HIS A 870 4.39 -7.17 -19.61
C HIS A 870 3.59 -5.88 -19.46
N PRO A 871 3.04 -5.56 -18.26
CA PRO A 871 2.44 -4.26 -17.96
C PRO A 871 3.51 -3.16 -17.81
N CYS A 872 4.45 -3.07 -18.76
CA CYS A 872 5.63 -2.20 -18.70
C CYS A 872 5.37 -0.75 -19.14
N SER A 873 4.14 -0.38 -19.51
CA SER A 873 3.84 0.96 -20.06
C SER A 873 3.24 1.90 -19.02
N SER A 874 3.69 3.16 -19.00
CA SER A 874 3.10 4.19 -18.14
C SER A 874 1.68 4.52 -18.60
N GLY A 875 0.71 4.39 -17.69
CA GLY A 875 -0.70 4.27 -18.03
C GLY A 875 -1.29 5.35 -18.94
N ALA A 876 -1.93 4.89 -20.02
CA ALA A 876 -3.08 5.55 -20.65
C ALA A 876 -4.31 4.66 -20.42
N ALA A 877 -5.46 5.28 -20.14
CA ALA A 877 -6.65 4.55 -19.70
C ALA A 877 -7.14 3.51 -20.73
N SER A 878 -7.31 2.27 -20.29
CA SER A 878 -7.88 1.19 -21.10
C SER A 878 -9.41 1.34 -21.18
N SER A 879 -9.89 2.20 -22.08
CA SER A 879 -11.28 2.18 -22.52
C SER A 879 -11.52 0.92 -23.37
N SER A 880 -12.17 -0.09 -22.79
CA SER A 880 -12.55 -1.32 -23.48
C SER A 880 -13.68 -1.07 -24.48
N THR A 881 -13.35 -0.69 -25.71
CA THR A 881 -14.31 -0.61 -26.81
C THR A 881 -14.16 -1.83 -27.73
N SER A 882 -15.21 -2.63 -27.81
CA SER A 882 -15.32 -3.80 -28.68
C SER A 882 -15.10 -3.45 -30.16
N GLY A 883 -14.43 -4.34 -30.89
CA GLY A 883 -13.95 -4.07 -32.25
C GLY A 883 -15.04 -3.87 -33.32
N GLY A 884 -14.67 -3.10 -34.34
CA GLY A 884 -15.34 -3.01 -35.64
C GLY A 884 -14.29 -2.95 -36.74
N GLN A 885 -14.46 -3.75 -37.78
CA GLN A 885 -13.57 -3.75 -38.95
C GLN A 885 -13.73 -2.47 -39.76
N GLN A 886 -12.64 -1.88 -40.27
CA GLN A 886 -12.62 -1.42 -41.67
C GLN A 886 -11.20 -1.16 -42.21
N ASP A 887 -10.92 -1.87 -43.29
CA ASP A 887 -10.18 -1.51 -44.51
C ASP A 887 -8.85 -0.73 -44.46
N GLN A 888 -7.83 -1.42 -44.97
CA GLN A 888 -6.60 -0.85 -45.49
C GLN A 888 -6.88 0.08 -46.68
N ASN A 889 -6.31 1.29 -46.70
CA ASN A 889 -5.77 1.85 -47.95
C ASN A 889 -4.83 3.04 -47.74
N GLY A 890 -3.91 3.25 -48.69
CA GLY A 890 -3.34 4.58 -48.99
C GLY A 890 -2.04 4.95 -48.28
N GLY A 891 -0.91 4.53 -48.85
CA GLY A 891 0.44 4.86 -48.37
C GLY A 891 0.91 6.30 -48.59
N GLY A 892 2.20 6.57 -48.37
CA GLY A 892 2.83 7.84 -48.78
C GLY A 892 3.99 8.36 -47.91
N SER A 893 5.17 7.77 -48.08
CA SER A 893 6.50 8.46 -48.07
C SER A 893 6.76 9.69 -47.18
N GLY A 894 7.75 9.63 -46.28
CA GLY A 894 8.30 10.84 -45.63
C GLY A 894 9.42 10.61 -44.61
N GLN A 895 10.65 10.38 -45.08
CA GLN A 895 11.90 10.47 -44.31
C GLN A 895 12.96 11.18 -45.19
N PRO A 896 14.07 11.73 -44.64
CA PRO A 896 14.30 12.24 -43.27
C PRO A 896 15.01 13.63 -43.28
N ALA A 897 15.57 14.00 -42.12
CA ALA A 897 16.39 15.19 -41.78
C ALA A 897 15.61 16.33 -41.07
N GLY A 898 16.16 17.01 -40.07
CA GLY A 898 17.49 16.90 -39.45
C GLY A 898 17.90 18.25 -38.86
N GLY A 899 18.69 18.27 -37.78
CA GLY A 899 19.20 19.50 -37.17
C GLY A 899 19.08 19.52 -35.65
N ALA A 900 20.23 19.64 -34.98
CA ALA A 900 20.30 19.97 -33.57
C ALA A 900 20.26 21.50 -33.38
N ASP A 901 19.74 21.98 -32.25
CA ASP A 901 20.62 22.56 -31.23
C ASP A 901 19.88 22.76 -29.90
N GLY A 902 20.63 22.80 -28.80
CA GLY A 902 20.07 22.78 -27.44
C GLY A 902 19.88 24.17 -26.82
N SER A 903 19.21 24.19 -25.66
CA SER A 903 19.43 25.23 -24.65
C SER A 903 19.13 24.69 -23.26
N THR A 904 19.85 25.20 -22.27
CA THR A 904 19.78 24.83 -20.86
C THR A 904 18.63 25.54 -20.15
N GLY A 905 18.02 24.87 -19.16
CA GLY A 905 17.05 25.46 -18.25
C GLY A 905 16.87 24.55 -17.04
N GLY A 906 17.57 24.87 -15.93
CA GLY A 906 17.49 24.08 -14.70
C GLY A 906 16.34 24.53 -13.81
N THR A 907 15.70 23.58 -13.11
CA THR A 907 14.95 23.86 -11.89
C THR A 907 15.00 22.63 -10.99
N SER A 908 15.28 22.85 -9.70
CA SER A 908 15.37 21.82 -8.66
C SER A 908 13.99 21.53 -8.06
N ALA A 909 13.58 20.25 -8.00
CA ALA A 909 12.45 19.79 -7.19
C ALA A 909 12.58 18.28 -6.85
N GLU A 910 12.70 18.02 -5.54
CA GLU A 910 12.27 16.85 -4.73
C GLU A 910 12.51 15.38 -5.18
N PRO A 911 12.73 14.46 -4.22
CA PRO A 911 13.03 13.05 -4.51
C PRO A 911 11.78 12.28 -4.94
N THR A 912 11.65 12.03 -6.25
CA THR A 912 10.55 11.25 -6.82
C THR A 912 10.64 9.78 -6.42
N GLN A 913 9.52 9.19 -6.00
CA GLN A 913 9.39 7.73 -5.85
C GLN A 913 9.86 7.01 -7.12
N GLN A 914 10.78 6.07 -6.94
CA GLN A 914 11.42 5.33 -8.02
C GLN A 914 10.40 4.38 -8.68
N ARG A 915 9.90 4.76 -9.86
CA ARG A 915 8.93 3.97 -10.63
C ARG A 915 9.57 2.65 -11.09
N SER A 916 9.13 1.53 -10.54
CA SER A 916 9.50 0.19 -10.99
C SER A 916 8.64 -0.25 -12.17
N TYR A 917 9.25 -0.82 -13.21
CA TYR A 917 8.55 -1.46 -14.31
C TYR A 917 8.36 -2.94 -13.97
N GLN A 918 7.16 -3.51 -14.18
CA GLN A 918 6.82 -4.85 -13.71
C GLN A 918 6.53 -5.84 -14.85
N ALA A 919 7.09 -7.05 -14.74
CA ALA A 919 6.65 -8.21 -15.51
C ALA A 919 6.10 -9.30 -14.56
N ILE A 920 5.00 -9.95 -14.95
CA ILE A 920 4.24 -10.87 -14.07
C ILE A 920 4.23 -12.27 -14.67
N VAL A 921 4.47 -13.30 -13.85
CA VAL A 921 4.37 -14.71 -14.24
C VAL A 921 3.51 -15.49 -13.24
N SER A 922 2.35 -15.98 -13.70
CA SER A 922 1.50 -16.89 -12.91
C SER A 922 2.08 -18.30 -12.90
N LEU A 923 2.20 -18.90 -11.72
CA LEU A 923 2.70 -20.26 -11.54
C LEU A 923 1.59 -21.32 -11.73
N GLY A 924 0.33 -20.91 -11.84
CA GLY A 924 -0.85 -21.77 -12.01
C GLY A 924 -1.13 -22.74 -10.84
N LYS A 925 -0.51 -22.49 -9.67
CA LYS A 925 -0.65 -23.25 -8.43
C LYS A 925 -0.37 -22.33 -7.24
N MET A 926 -1.04 -22.59 -6.12
CA MET A 926 -0.76 -21.92 -4.85
C MET A 926 0.56 -22.45 -4.25
N ILE A 927 1.46 -21.52 -3.90
CA ILE A 927 2.70 -21.75 -3.16
C ILE A 927 2.67 -20.94 -1.87
N ASP A 928 3.20 -21.54 -0.81
CA ASP A 928 3.40 -20.89 0.47
C ASP A 928 4.56 -19.89 0.37
N ILE A 929 4.22 -18.61 0.38
CA ILE A 929 5.15 -17.50 0.06
C ILE A 929 6.28 -17.40 1.07
N GLY A 930 5.98 -17.55 2.36
CA GLY A 930 6.95 -17.52 3.45
C GLY A 930 7.89 -18.74 3.48
N LYS A 931 7.72 -19.70 2.56
CA LYS A 931 8.67 -20.80 2.35
C LYS A 931 9.59 -20.59 1.14
N ILE A 932 9.46 -19.49 0.38
CA ILE A 932 10.31 -19.24 -0.79
C ILE A 932 11.65 -18.67 -0.32
N SER A 933 12.70 -19.50 -0.34
CA SER A 933 14.06 -19.11 0.06
C SER A 933 14.91 -18.63 -1.12
N GLY A 934 14.32 -18.44 -2.30
CA GLY A 934 14.99 -17.91 -3.49
C GLY A 934 14.35 -18.32 -4.81
N VAL A 935 14.59 -17.52 -5.85
CA VAL A 935 14.06 -17.73 -7.20
C VAL A 935 15.21 -17.82 -8.20
N LEU A 936 15.13 -18.78 -9.12
CA LEU A 936 16.03 -18.86 -10.28
C LEU A 936 15.22 -18.73 -11.58
N VAL A 937 15.67 -17.86 -12.48
CA VAL A 937 15.12 -17.73 -13.84
C VAL A 937 16.20 -18.11 -14.84
N ASN A 938 15.90 -19.07 -15.71
CA ASN A 938 16.82 -19.61 -16.71
C ASN A 938 18.19 -20.01 -16.10
N GLN A 939 18.16 -20.67 -14.93
CA GLN A 939 19.31 -21.08 -14.11
C GLN A 939 20.17 -19.94 -13.51
N LYS A 940 19.75 -18.68 -13.62
CA LYS A 940 20.37 -17.55 -12.91
C LYS A 940 19.59 -17.25 -11.63
N ILE A 941 20.29 -16.95 -10.55
CA ILE A 941 19.68 -16.47 -9.31
C ILE A 941 19.08 -15.08 -9.58
N VAL A 942 17.92 -14.82 -9.00
CA VAL A 942 17.23 -13.53 -9.01
C VAL A 942 16.97 -13.18 -7.55
N GLU A 943 17.20 -11.91 -7.15
CA GLU A 943 17.02 -11.47 -5.77
C GLU A 943 15.54 -11.57 -5.39
N TYR A 944 15.22 -12.52 -4.49
CA TYR A 944 13.87 -12.69 -3.97
C TYR A 944 13.65 -11.77 -2.77
N ILE A 945 12.60 -10.97 -2.81
CA ILE A 945 12.16 -10.08 -1.74
C ILE A 945 10.83 -10.58 -1.21
N GLU A 946 10.78 -10.82 0.09
CA GLU A 946 9.54 -11.00 0.82
C GLU A 946 8.91 -9.61 1.05
N LYS A 947 7.67 -9.41 0.57
CA LYS A 947 6.91 -8.14 0.64
C LYS A 947 5.59 -8.36 1.38
#